data_AF-A0A433PRH5-F1
#
_entry.id   AF-A0A433PRH5-F1
#
_cell.length_a   1.000
_cell.length_b   1.000
_cell.length_c   1.000
_cell.angle_alpha   90.00
_cell.angle_beta   90.00
_cell.angle_gamma   90.00
#
_symmetry.space_group_name_H-M   'P 1'
#
loop_
_entity.id
_entity.type
_entity.pdbx_description
1 polymer ?
#
loop_
_entity_poly.entity_id
_entity_poly.type
_entity_poly.pdbx_seq_one_letter_code
_entity_poly.pdbx_strand_id
1 'polypeptide(L)'
;MTYSSHRNKSGVENSYELVDLLDLRGRALLIVNATGPKLTATANKDGDDYDKNVQHMRYIEEFVKQINLVQEILAIGSQLYEMGHFQYQSFQRKVSSTAEMAKMLDLMHKDMKVWERVLDEARLANYFLNFFRGCHLVTFWNFLLKPSGKNAFAVKCANLLSYVNPKAEFSTKAISGARGGKNSWQQELNIISRLLAQTFDDLKYEARLISEGDLGTSGRVLSDVVRAGRLCVAVCNDRLLVPNVLLSLYANHGTVPEPSQILLCSPTTTTEELDLLLRRCFFASSQKFGGHANQLFCIGNVQNLSYERQLTLVRSIRQYQFMIQSRHGVLNGATKGKEAVPNVREEWQRTDAITAAMNGEYLLSLICVQEAGAQHHILDEFSEFVHSTVGLGAVAMSRIVQKITENKVEVITSDISGQGKTVYIQQQATIKKTILRPLLIADRLDRRQVAHWVQNTSVESLHITIGNVDNLTDLNIFLFELFVLRIVSAGSDIAHLQWSVPFIFVELASNVDAPLLEQLPFAGYLSQTRELTFSLDRFIVTPTTTDPLQMVCAYLQALHNQVLDRTDISLPQPFILPPKTCQTLMQQYFLQQNGSGGAVHTPSFRLLNTFINMFACQLCQLSESPYFMVDNLSFMRIQHQDIRSTLVRALLNVSKDFAMRSVMTGNGTDQIERLNTMTKWTDSNHLL
;
A
#
# COMPACT_ATOMS: atom_id res chain seq x y z
N MET A 1 16.89 -15.55 16.75
CA MET A 1 17.16 -16.98 16.50
C MET A 1 17.72 -17.55 17.80
N THR A 2 17.09 -18.60 18.32
CA THR A 2 17.53 -19.27 19.56
C THR A 2 18.20 -20.57 19.17
N TYR A 3 19.41 -20.78 19.67
CA TYR A 3 20.17 -22.01 19.44
C TYR A 3 20.42 -22.66 20.79
N SER A 4 20.10 -23.95 20.90
CA SER A 4 20.63 -24.80 21.97
C SER A 4 21.86 -25.50 21.43
N SER A 5 23.00 -25.43 22.13
CA SER A 5 24.19 -26.19 21.76
C SER A 5 24.57 -27.19 22.86
N HIS A 6 24.85 -28.43 22.46
CA HIS A 6 25.25 -29.50 23.36
C HIS A 6 26.39 -30.31 22.75
N ARG A 7 27.47 -30.57 23.52
CA ARG A 7 28.55 -31.45 23.09
C ARG A 7 28.22 -32.91 23.37
N ASN A 8 28.15 -33.72 22.31
CA ASN A 8 27.90 -35.15 22.45
C ASN A 8 29.14 -35.89 23.04
N LYS A 9 28.99 -37.19 23.33
CA LYS A 9 30.06 -38.03 23.90
C LYS A 9 31.32 -38.14 23.02
N SER A 10 31.24 -37.76 21.74
CA SER A 10 32.35 -37.68 20.78
C SER A 10 32.95 -36.27 20.64
N GLY A 11 32.50 -35.29 21.43
CA GLY A 11 33.02 -33.91 21.40
C GLY A 11 32.46 -32.99 20.33
N VAL A 12 31.49 -33.45 19.52
CA VAL A 12 30.83 -32.65 18.47
C VAL A 12 29.72 -31.80 19.09
N GLU A 13 29.73 -30.49 18.79
CA GLU A 13 28.71 -29.53 19.21
C GLU A 13 27.48 -29.64 18.30
N ASN A 14 26.41 -30.25 18.80
CA ASN A 14 25.13 -30.31 18.11
C ASN A 14 24.32 -29.05 18.43
N SER A 15 23.84 -28.34 17.41
CA SER A 15 22.97 -27.18 17.54
C SER A 15 21.53 -27.50 17.13
N TYR A 16 20.56 -27.11 17.96
CA TYR A 16 19.13 -27.23 17.64
C TYR A 16 18.49 -25.85 17.49
N GLU A 17 17.63 -25.69 16.49
CA GLU A 17 16.78 -24.52 16.31
C GLU A 17 15.47 -24.66 17.10
N LEU A 18 14.74 -23.55 17.27
CA LEU A 18 13.47 -23.56 18.01
C LEU A 18 12.46 -24.56 17.43
N VAL A 19 12.41 -24.71 16.10
CA VAL A 19 11.49 -25.66 15.44
C VAL A 19 11.81 -27.10 15.84
N ASP A 20 13.10 -27.46 15.87
CA ASP A 20 13.55 -28.79 16.30
C ASP A 20 13.17 -29.06 17.75
N LEU A 21 13.37 -28.06 18.63
CA LEU A 21 13.05 -28.17 20.05
C LEU A 21 11.54 -28.29 20.30
N LEU A 22 10.71 -27.62 19.51
CA LEU A 22 9.26 -27.72 19.60
C LEU A 22 8.73 -29.08 19.13
N ASP A 23 9.32 -29.63 18.07
CA ASP A 23 9.00 -31.00 17.63
C ASP A 23 9.39 -32.04 18.69
N LEU A 24 10.61 -31.94 19.24
CA LEU A 24 11.06 -32.80 20.34
C LEU A 24 10.16 -32.67 21.58
N ARG A 25 9.70 -31.45 21.91
CA ARG A 25 8.72 -31.22 22.98
C ARG A 25 7.40 -31.93 22.69
N GLY A 26 6.90 -31.90 21.45
CA GLY A 26 5.69 -32.62 21.06
C GLY A 26 5.81 -34.13 21.29
N ARG A 27 6.94 -34.72 20.88
CA ARG A 27 7.24 -36.15 21.12
C ARG A 27 7.39 -36.46 22.61
N ALA A 28 8.08 -35.60 23.36
CA ALA A 28 8.24 -35.72 24.80
C ALA A 28 6.88 -35.75 25.53
N LEU A 29 5.94 -34.87 25.17
CA LEU A 29 4.59 -34.86 25.72
C LEU A 29 3.81 -36.15 25.45
N LEU A 30 3.95 -36.74 24.26
CA LEU A 30 3.33 -38.04 23.95
C LEU A 30 3.88 -39.16 24.85
N ILE A 31 5.19 -39.17 25.08
CA ILE A 31 5.85 -40.13 25.97
C ILE A 31 5.37 -39.96 27.41
N VAL A 32 5.31 -38.71 27.91
CA VAL A 32 4.82 -38.40 29.25
C VAL A 32 3.38 -38.89 29.43
N ASN A 33 2.50 -38.58 28.48
CA ASN A 33 1.09 -38.96 28.52
C ASN A 33 0.87 -40.47 28.39
N ALA A 34 1.69 -41.18 27.61
CA ALA A 34 1.55 -42.63 27.41
C ALA A 34 2.12 -43.46 28.57
N THR A 35 3.11 -42.93 29.28
CA THR A 35 3.94 -43.69 30.24
C THR A 35 3.68 -43.29 31.70
N GLY A 36 3.27 -42.04 31.96
CA GLY A 36 2.97 -41.53 33.31
C GLY A 36 1.87 -42.31 34.06
N PRO A 37 0.72 -42.62 33.44
CA PRO A 37 -0.34 -43.42 34.07
C PRO A 37 0.10 -44.86 34.40
N LYS A 38 1.04 -45.42 33.62
CA LYS A 38 1.53 -46.80 33.80
C LYS A 38 2.52 -46.91 34.96
N LEU A 39 3.34 -45.89 35.17
CA LEU A 39 4.30 -45.81 36.29
C LEU A 39 3.57 -45.60 37.63
N THR A 40 2.56 -44.73 37.67
CA THR A 40 1.74 -44.49 38.87
C THR A 40 0.91 -45.71 39.28
N ALA A 41 0.43 -46.50 38.33
CA ALA A 41 -0.30 -47.75 38.59
C ALA A 41 0.58 -48.94 39.06
N THR A 42 1.91 -48.86 38.92
CA THR A 42 2.84 -49.97 39.21
C THR A 42 3.77 -49.70 40.41
N ALA A 43 3.48 -48.67 41.21
CA ALA A 43 4.30 -48.16 42.32
C ALA A 43 4.69 -49.15 43.46
N ASN A 44 4.27 -50.42 43.40
CA ASN A 44 4.56 -51.46 44.39
C ASN A 44 5.64 -52.48 43.94
N LYS A 45 6.47 -52.15 42.93
CA LYS A 45 7.58 -53.01 42.51
C LYS A 45 8.92 -52.33 42.78
N ASP A 46 9.52 -52.63 43.93
CA ASP A 46 10.90 -52.24 44.26
C ASP A 46 11.88 -52.94 43.30
N GLY A 47 12.48 -52.18 42.39
CA GLY A 47 13.53 -52.65 41.49
C GLY A 47 14.19 -51.51 40.71
N ASP A 48 15.50 -51.62 40.48
CA ASP A 48 16.38 -50.62 39.83
C ASP A 48 15.85 -50.06 38.48
N ASP A 49 15.00 -50.81 37.78
CA ASP A 49 14.42 -50.42 36.50
C ASP A 49 13.25 -49.44 36.64
N TYR A 50 12.48 -49.54 37.74
CA TYR A 50 11.40 -48.59 38.04
C TYR A 50 11.99 -47.21 38.36
N ASP A 51 13.02 -47.14 39.20
CA ASP A 51 13.69 -45.89 39.57
C ASP A 51 14.35 -45.18 38.37
N LYS A 52 14.95 -45.95 37.44
CA LYS A 52 15.49 -45.39 36.18
C LYS A 52 14.40 -44.81 35.29
N ASN A 53 13.27 -45.50 35.16
CA ASN A 53 12.14 -45.01 34.35
C ASN A 53 11.50 -43.76 34.96
N VAL A 54 11.37 -43.70 36.29
CA VAL A 54 10.93 -42.49 37.00
C VAL A 54 11.93 -41.34 36.77
N GLN A 55 13.23 -41.60 36.88
CA GLN A 55 14.26 -40.58 36.65
C GLN A 55 14.30 -40.09 35.20
N HIS A 56 14.13 -40.98 34.20
CA HIS A 56 13.99 -40.59 32.80
C HIS A 56 12.77 -39.70 32.56
N MET A 57 11.63 -40.02 33.16
CA MET A 57 10.43 -39.18 33.05
C MET A 57 10.65 -37.80 33.65
N ARG A 58 11.36 -37.69 34.77
CA ARG A 58 11.74 -36.39 35.34
C ARG A 58 12.60 -35.55 34.40
N TYR A 59 13.53 -36.16 33.65
CA TYR A 59 14.31 -35.44 32.64
C TYR A 59 13.43 -34.97 31.45
N ILE A 60 12.47 -35.79 31.03
CA ILE A 60 11.55 -35.45 29.94
C ILE A 60 10.60 -34.31 30.37
N GLU A 61 10.04 -34.38 31.58
CA GLU A 61 9.19 -33.32 32.15
C GLU A 61 9.97 -32.00 32.31
N GLU A 62 11.21 -32.08 32.80
CA GLU A 62 12.08 -30.91 32.94
C GLU A 62 12.44 -30.30 31.58
N PHE A 63 12.69 -31.13 30.56
CA PHE A 63 12.89 -30.65 29.18
C PHE A 63 11.65 -29.94 28.65
N VAL A 64 10.45 -30.52 28.81
CA VAL A 64 9.19 -29.88 28.39
C VAL A 64 9.01 -28.52 29.08
N LYS A 65 9.31 -28.45 30.38
CA LYS A 65 9.26 -27.20 31.16
C LYS A 65 10.24 -26.15 30.62
N GLN A 66 11.48 -26.54 30.30
CA GLN A 66 12.48 -25.65 29.70
C GLN A 66 11.99 -25.07 28.37
N ILE A 67 11.41 -25.89 27.48
CA ILE A 67 10.92 -25.41 26.20
C ILE A 67 9.70 -24.50 26.37
N ASN A 68 8.79 -24.77 27.31
CA ASN A 68 7.69 -23.85 27.65
C ASN A 68 8.24 -22.48 28.10
N LEU A 69 9.22 -22.46 29.00
CA LEU A 69 9.87 -21.22 29.44
C LEU A 69 10.54 -20.48 28.28
N VAL A 70 11.19 -21.19 27.35
CA VAL A 70 11.78 -20.57 26.16
C VAL A 70 10.70 -19.91 25.29
N GLN A 71 9.55 -20.56 25.08
CA GLN A 71 8.43 -19.97 24.34
C GLN A 71 7.91 -18.70 25.00
N GLU A 72 7.72 -18.71 26.33
CA GLU A 72 7.27 -17.53 27.09
C GLU A 72 8.30 -16.39 27.06
N ILE A 73 9.59 -16.69 27.24
CA ILE A 73 10.69 -15.72 27.14
C ILE A 73 10.69 -15.07 25.75
N LEU A 74 10.51 -15.86 24.69
CA LEU A 74 10.44 -15.34 23.33
C LEU A 74 9.20 -14.47 23.11
N ALA A 75 8.04 -14.86 23.65
CA ALA A 75 6.82 -14.07 23.57
C ALA A 75 6.98 -12.70 24.26
N ILE A 76 7.46 -12.68 25.51
CA ILE A 76 7.72 -11.42 26.25
C ILE A 76 8.84 -10.61 25.61
N GLY A 77 9.88 -11.28 25.09
CA GLY A 77 10.96 -10.62 24.35
C GLY A 77 10.46 -9.91 23.10
N SER A 78 9.56 -10.54 22.33
CA SER A 78 8.91 -9.92 21.18
C SER A 78 8.03 -8.74 21.59
N GLN A 79 7.26 -8.86 22.68
CA GLN A 79 6.45 -7.74 23.19
C GLN A 79 7.33 -6.54 23.59
N LEU A 80 8.39 -6.76 24.36
CA LEU A 80 9.35 -5.73 24.75
C LEU A 80 10.02 -5.07 23.54
N TYR A 81 10.36 -5.87 22.52
CA TYR A 81 10.92 -5.39 21.27
C TYR A 81 9.93 -4.47 20.52
N GLU A 82 8.69 -4.92 20.33
CA GLU A 82 7.62 -4.19 19.64
C GLU A 82 7.23 -2.91 20.37
N MET A 83 7.18 -2.94 21.70
CA MET A 83 6.97 -1.77 22.57
C MET A 83 8.14 -0.77 22.55
N GLY A 84 9.21 -1.07 21.82
CA GLY A 84 10.36 -0.18 21.67
C GLY A 84 11.23 -0.06 22.92
N HIS A 85 11.27 -1.08 23.77
CA HIS A 85 12.15 -1.04 24.94
C HIS A 85 13.61 -1.00 24.49
N PHE A 86 14.35 0.05 24.84
CA PHE A 86 15.70 0.33 24.31
C PHE A 86 16.69 -0.83 24.50
N GLN A 87 16.74 -1.43 25.69
CA GLN A 87 17.61 -2.57 25.99
C GLN A 87 17.30 -3.83 25.17
N TYR A 88 16.03 -4.07 24.84
CA TYR A 88 15.59 -5.31 24.19
C TYR A 88 15.74 -5.28 22.65
N GLN A 89 16.12 -4.14 22.07
CA GLN A 89 16.30 -3.99 20.61
C GLN A 89 17.46 -4.82 20.04
N SER A 90 18.48 -5.10 20.86
CA SER A 90 19.62 -5.93 20.49
C SER A 90 19.99 -6.92 21.61
N PHE A 91 18.99 -7.37 22.37
CA PHE A 91 19.20 -8.21 23.55
C PHE A 91 19.61 -9.64 23.15
N GLN A 92 20.69 -10.10 23.77
CA GLN A 92 21.19 -11.47 23.63
C GLN A 92 21.59 -11.98 25.01
N ARG A 93 21.16 -13.20 25.35
CA ARG A 93 21.50 -13.82 26.63
C ARG A 93 21.63 -15.32 26.47
N LYS A 94 22.71 -15.87 27.04
CA LYS A 94 22.90 -17.32 27.18
C LYS A 94 22.35 -17.76 28.54
N VAL A 95 21.70 -18.91 28.58
CA VAL A 95 21.19 -19.56 29.80
C VAL A 95 21.57 -21.03 29.78
N SER A 96 21.83 -21.56 30.96
CA SER A 96 22.37 -22.91 31.16
C SER A 96 21.51 -23.78 32.09
N SER A 97 20.51 -23.21 32.74
CA SER A 97 19.59 -23.95 33.62
C SER A 97 18.16 -23.43 33.56
N THR A 98 17.21 -24.28 33.96
CA THR A 98 15.79 -23.92 34.09
C THR A 98 15.56 -22.80 35.08
N ALA A 99 16.32 -22.77 36.18
CA ALA A 99 16.24 -21.70 37.17
C ALA A 99 16.69 -20.34 36.59
N GLU A 100 17.72 -20.34 35.75
CA GLU A 100 18.15 -19.13 35.02
C GLU A 100 17.11 -18.67 34.00
N MET A 101 16.45 -19.60 33.30
CA MET A 101 15.34 -19.29 32.39
C MET A 101 14.18 -18.64 33.13
N ALA A 102 13.72 -19.25 34.23
CA ALA A 102 12.64 -18.70 35.06
C ALA A 102 12.99 -17.31 35.61
N LYS A 103 14.20 -17.14 36.15
CA LYS A 103 14.67 -15.83 36.64
C LYS A 103 14.77 -14.79 35.52
N MET A 104 15.11 -15.19 34.30
CA MET A 104 15.10 -14.28 33.14
C MET A 104 13.67 -13.84 32.81
N LEU A 105 12.74 -14.79 32.74
CA LEU A 105 11.33 -14.53 32.45
C LEU A 105 10.73 -13.55 33.47
N ASP A 106 10.99 -13.78 34.77
CA ASP A 106 10.55 -12.88 35.85
C ASP A 106 11.10 -11.46 35.69
N LEU A 107 12.39 -11.34 35.34
CA LEU A 107 13.03 -10.05 35.10
C LEU A 107 12.39 -9.35 33.90
N MET A 108 12.16 -10.06 32.80
CA MET A 108 11.57 -9.49 31.59
C MET A 108 10.13 -9.01 31.83
N HIS A 109 9.34 -9.77 32.60
CA HIS A 109 8.01 -9.30 33.03
C HIS A 109 8.07 -8.04 33.89
N LYS A 110 9.05 -7.96 34.80
CA LYS A 110 9.26 -6.76 35.62
C LYS A 110 9.66 -5.57 34.76
N ASP A 111 10.59 -5.76 33.84
CA ASP A 111 11.06 -4.73 32.92
C ASP A 111 9.92 -4.23 32.03
N MET A 112 9.04 -5.13 31.55
CA MET A 112 7.86 -4.77 30.77
C MET A 112 6.92 -3.84 31.54
N LYS A 113 6.54 -4.22 32.77
CA LYS A 113 5.67 -3.39 33.64
C LYS A 113 6.30 -2.03 33.96
N VAL A 114 7.62 -2.01 34.18
CA VAL A 114 8.34 -0.74 34.44
C VAL A 114 8.36 0.13 33.19
N TRP A 115 8.61 -0.47 32.02
CA TRP A 115 8.66 0.24 30.75
C TRP A 115 7.31 0.82 30.35
N GLU A 116 6.21 0.06 30.51
CA GLU A 116 4.84 0.55 30.30
C GLU A 116 4.59 1.84 31.10
N ARG A 117 4.92 1.82 32.39
CA ARG A 117 4.76 2.96 33.27
C ARG A 117 5.63 4.15 32.87
N VAL A 118 6.91 3.91 32.61
CA VAL A 118 7.87 4.96 32.22
C VAL A 118 7.48 5.62 30.90
N LEU A 119 7.06 4.82 29.92
CA LEU A 119 6.62 5.32 28.62
C LEU A 119 5.32 6.11 28.73
N ASP A 120 4.36 5.63 29.53
CA ASP A 120 3.10 6.32 29.79
C ASP A 120 3.33 7.68 30.49
N GLU A 121 4.13 7.70 31.55
CA GLU A 121 4.52 8.92 32.26
C GLU A 121 5.18 9.94 31.32
N ALA A 122 6.09 9.49 30.46
CA ALA A 122 6.76 10.35 29.49
C ALA A 122 5.78 10.95 28.47
N ARG A 123 4.83 10.14 27.97
CA ARG A 123 3.79 10.54 27.00
C ARG A 123 2.77 11.53 27.58
N LEU A 124 2.43 11.37 28.85
CA LEU A 124 1.59 12.32 29.58
C LEU A 124 2.30 13.66 29.78
N ALA A 125 3.60 13.62 30.10
CA ALA A 125 4.39 14.82 30.31
C ALA A 125 4.77 15.55 29.01
N ASN A 126 4.81 14.86 27.86
CA ASN A 126 5.30 15.41 26.60
C ASN A 126 4.38 15.03 25.43
N TYR A 127 3.61 16.01 24.93
CA TYR A 127 2.63 15.79 23.87
C TYR A 127 3.23 15.19 22.57
N PHE A 128 4.41 15.64 22.14
CA PHE A 128 5.03 15.18 20.89
C PHE A 128 5.42 13.70 20.88
N LEU A 129 5.59 13.06 22.05
CA LEU A 129 5.81 11.62 22.10
C LEU A 129 4.57 10.83 21.66
N ASN A 130 3.38 11.44 21.68
CA ASN A 130 2.13 10.80 21.29
C ASN A 130 1.97 10.65 19.76
N PHE A 131 2.90 11.16 18.95
CA PHE A 131 2.92 10.94 17.50
C PHE A 131 3.67 9.67 17.10
N PHE A 132 4.41 9.06 18.04
CA PHE A 132 5.39 8.04 17.74
C PHE A 132 5.20 6.79 18.60
N ARG A 133 5.13 5.62 17.95
CA ARG A 133 5.21 4.33 18.62
C ARG A 133 6.56 4.13 19.28
N GLY A 134 6.64 3.21 20.24
CA GLY A 134 7.89 2.83 20.90
C GLY A 134 9.00 2.50 19.90
N CYS A 135 8.70 1.74 18.84
CA CYS A 135 9.66 1.43 17.78
C CYS A 135 10.17 2.66 17.01
N HIS A 136 9.35 3.72 16.88
CA HIS A 136 9.78 4.99 16.31
C HIS A 136 10.67 5.76 17.29
N LEU A 137 10.37 5.72 18.60
CA LEU A 137 11.24 6.30 19.64
C LEU A 137 12.62 5.66 19.68
N VAL A 138 12.71 4.35 19.46
CA VAL A 138 13.99 3.63 19.25
C VAL A 138 14.77 4.21 18.06
N THR A 139 14.09 4.59 16.98
CA THR A 139 14.73 5.18 15.79
C THR A 139 15.38 6.52 16.13
N PHE A 140 14.69 7.38 16.88
CA PHE A 140 15.25 8.64 17.39
C PHE A 140 16.41 8.39 18.38
N TRP A 141 16.27 7.41 19.27
CA TRP A 141 17.32 7.04 20.20
C TRP A 141 18.60 6.56 19.49
N ASN A 142 18.45 5.72 18.46
CA ASN A 142 19.56 5.25 17.62
C ASN A 142 20.20 6.38 16.81
N PHE A 143 19.39 7.33 16.32
CA PHE A 143 19.89 8.55 15.69
C PHE A 143 20.79 9.36 16.64
N LEU A 144 20.35 9.55 17.89
CA LEU A 144 21.09 10.27 18.94
C LEU A 144 22.36 9.54 19.41
N LEU A 145 22.43 8.21 19.29
CA LEU A 145 23.62 7.42 19.62
C LEU A 145 24.76 7.55 18.61
N LYS A 146 24.45 7.88 17.34
CA LYS A 146 25.41 7.91 16.23
C LYS A 146 25.39 9.28 15.52
N PRO A 147 25.83 10.36 16.18
CA PRO A 147 25.75 11.71 15.63
C PRO A 147 26.73 12.00 14.48
N SER A 148 27.76 11.18 14.25
CA SER A 148 28.81 11.40 13.25
C SER A 148 28.85 10.31 12.15
N GLY A 149 28.41 10.67 10.94
CA GLY A 149 28.45 9.84 9.72
C GLY A 149 27.18 9.95 8.85
N LYS A 150 27.16 9.31 7.67
CA LYS A 150 25.90 9.07 6.90
C LYS A 150 24.97 8.22 7.77
N ASN A 151 24.21 8.87 8.63
CA ASN A 151 23.36 8.20 9.61
C ASN A 151 22.12 7.65 8.88
N ALA A 152 22.06 6.34 8.69
CA ALA A 152 20.92 5.68 8.05
C ALA A 152 19.58 5.94 8.78
N PHE A 153 19.62 6.31 10.07
CA PHE A 153 18.44 6.70 10.83
C PHE A 153 18.02 8.15 10.58
N ALA A 154 18.86 9.01 10.00
CA ALA A 154 18.51 10.39 9.70
C ALA A 154 17.34 10.49 8.72
N VAL A 155 17.38 9.70 7.64
CA VAL A 155 16.27 9.63 6.65
C VAL A 155 15.00 9.08 7.30
N LYS A 156 15.12 8.02 8.10
CA LYS A 156 13.97 7.47 8.83
C LYS A 156 13.36 8.49 9.79
N CYS A 157 14.18 9.22 10.54
CA CYS A 157 13.70 10.27 11.41
C CYS A 157 13.09 11.44 10.65
N ALA A 158 13.67 11.86 9.52
CA ALA A 158 13.12 12.93 8.68
C ALA A 158 11.71 12.56 8.15
N ASN A 159 11.51 11.30 7.74
CA ASN A 159 10.19 10.78 7.39
C ASN A 159 9.25 10.81 8.60
N LEU A 160 9.69 10.36 9.78
CA LEU A 160 8.87 10.42 11.00
C LEU A 160 8.49 11.87 11.39
N LEU A 161 9.40 12.83 11.23
CA LEU A 161 9.09 14.24 11.48
C LEU A 161 8.07 14.77 10.46
N SER A 162 8.24 14.41 9.18
CA SER A 162 7.33 14.79 8.09
C SER A 162 5.91 14.26 8.27
N TYR A 163 5.74 13.13 8.97
CA TYR A 163 4.43 12.59 9.35
C TYR A 163 3.64 13.52 10.29
N VAL A 164 4.35 14.32 11.08
CA VAL A 164 3.75 15.33 11.97
C VAL A 164 3.65 16.68 11.28
N ASN A 165 4.76 17.12 10.66
CA ASN A 165 4.81 18.38 9.93
C ASN A 165 5.87 18.29 8.81
N PRO A 166 5.51 18.53 7.54
CA PRO A 166 6.43 18.40 6.40
C PRO A 166 7.59 19.41 6.42
N LYS A 167 7.50 20.50 7.21
CA LYS A 167 8.57 21.50 7.36
C LYS A 167 9.53 21.18 8.51
N ALA A 168 9.32 20.08 9.24
CA ALA A 168 10.12 19.74 10.41
C ALA A 168 11.45 19.09 10.03
N GLU A 169 12.54 19.71 10.45
CA GLU A 169 13.91 19.23 10.25
C GLU A 169 14.69 19.33 11.56
N PHE A 170 15.63 18.40 11.79
CA PHE A 170 16.48 18.47 12.97
C PHE A 170 17.49 19.61 12.90
N SER A 171 17.59 20.38 13.97
CA SER A 171 18.72 21.27 14.20
C SER A 171 19.95 20.45 14.67
N THR A 172 21.01 20.43 13.86
CA THR A 172 22.28 19.76 14.19
C THR A 172 22.98 20.35 15.43
N LYS A 173 22.63 21.58 15.84
CA LYS A 173 23.16 22.25 17.03
C LYS A 173 22.63 21.68 18.34
N ALA A 174 21.49 20.97 18.33
CA ALA A 174 20.85 20.44 19.53
C ALA A 174 21.51 19.16 20.09
N ILE A 175 22.38 18.52 19.32
CA ILE A 175 22.88 17.16 19.60
C ILE A 175 24.11 17.18 20.53
N SER A 176 24.80 18.32 20.66
CA SER A 176 26.00 18.46 21.50
C SER A 176 25.66 18.82 22.94
N GLY A 177 25.43 17.82 23.80
CA GLY A 177 25.41 18.04 25.25
C GLY A 177 24.62 17.05 26.11
N ALA A 178 23.92 16.07 25.53
CA ALA A 178 22.90 15.32 26.26
C ALA A 178 23.35 13.95 26.84
N ARG A 179 24.64 13.70 27.07
CA ARG A 179 25.07 12.41 27.65
C ARG A 179 26.10 12.60 28.76
N GLY A 180 25.66 12.41 30.00
CA GLY A 180 26.51 12.31 31.17
C GLY A 180 25.73 11.75 32.36
N GLY A 181 25.89 10.45 32.65
CA GLY A 181 25.34 9.81 33.85
C GLY A 181 24.93 8.35 33.67
N LYS A 182 24.71 7.63 34.79
CA LYS A 182 23.99 6.34 34.79
C LYS A 182 22.54 6.63 34.39
N ASN A 183 22.24 6.53 33.10
CA ASN A 183 20.97 7.00 32.55
C ASN A 183 19.82 6.03 32.90
N SER A 184 18.76 6.55 33.53
CA SER A 184 17.48 5.85 33.60
C SER A 184 16.76 5.95 32.26
N TRP A 185 15.89 4.99 31.94
CA TRP A 185 15.06 5.01 30.73
C TRP A 185 14.24 6.30 30.57
N GLN A 186 13.81 6.88 31.70
CA GLN A 186 13.14 8.18 31.75
C GLN A 186 14.02 9.30 31.18
N GLN A 187 15.32 9.31 31.49
CA GLN A 187 16.23 10.36 31.00
C GLN A 187 16.41 10.29 29.49
N GLU A 188 16.51 9.08 28.92
CA GLU A 188 16.60 8.90 27.47
C GLU A 188 15.33 9.41 26.77
N LEU A 189 14.15 9.08 27.30
CA LEU A 189 12.88 9.62 26.79
C LEU A 189 12.79 11.15 26.92
N ASN A 190 13.29 11.73 28.02
CA ASN A 190 13.33 13.19 28.22
C ASN A 190 14.32 13.89 27.26
N ILE A 191 15.34 13.19 26.76
CA ILE A 191 16.23 13.73 25.72
C ILE A 191 15.48 13.75 24.39
N ILE A 192 14.81 12.66 24.02
CA ILE A 192 14.00 12.57 22.81
C ILE A 192 12.88 13.61 22.84
N SER A 193 12.19 13.76 23.98
CA SER A 193 11.10 14.73 24.10
C SER A 193 11.57 16.17 23.90
N ARG A 194 12.73 16.55 24.46
CA ARG A 194 13.34 17.87 24.22
C ARG A 194 13.74 18.07 22.77
N LEU A 195 14.28 17.04 22.12
CA LEU A 195 14.60 17.10 20.69
C LEU A 195 13.35 17.37 19.86
N LEU A 196 12.26 16.64 20.12
CA LEU A 196 11.00 16.83 19.42
C LEU A 196 10.39 18.20 19.71
N ALA A 197 10.37 18.62 20.98
CA ALA A 197 9.89 19.96 21.37
C ALA A 197 10.66 21.06 20.64
N GLN A 198 11.99 21.04 20.65
CA GLN A 198 12.80 22.01 19.90
C GLN A 198 12.57 21.97 18.38
N THR A 199 12.25 20.80 17.83
CA THR A 199 11.98 20.64 16.39
C THR A 199 10.62 21.24 16.02
N PHE A 200 9.62 21.08 16.89
CA PHE A 200 8.26 21.47 16.59
C PHE A 200 7.88 22.84 17.15
N ASP A 201 8.28 23.24 18.37
CA ASP A 201 7.79 24.43 19.09
C ASP A 201 7.84 25.74 18.27
N ASP A 202 8.87 25.92 17.42
CA ASP A 202 9.03 27.11 16.58
C ASP A 202 8.24 27.04 15.26
N LEU A 203 7.71 25.87 14.90
CA LEU A 203 6.92 25.66 13.69
C LEU A 203 5.47 26.06 13.95
N LYS A 204 4.97 27.03 13.19
CA LYS A 204 3.53 27.30 13.16
C LYS A 204 2.82 26.15 12.45
N TYR A 205 1.78 25.60 13.07
CA TYR A 205 0.84 24.75 12.36
C TYR A 205 0.10 25.59 11.31
N GLU A 206 0.18 25.16 10.06
CA GLU A 206 -0.53 25.77 8.95
C GLU A 206 -1.42 24.70 8.33
N ALA A 207 -2.67 24.63 8.79
CA ALA A 207 -3.66 23.75 8.18
C ALA A 207 -3.84 24.13 6.71
N ARG A 208 -3.80 23.13 5.82
CA ARG A 208 -4.30 23.32 4.45
C ARG A 208 -5.81 23.43 4.53
N LEU A 209 -6.37 24.49 3.93
CA LEU A 209 -7.79 24.83 4.08
C LEU A 209 -8.66 24.30 2.93
N ILE A 210 -9.87 23.88 3.28
CA ILE A 210 -10.98 23.61 2.37
C ILE A 210 -12.00 24.75 2.55
N SER A 211 -12.29 25.45 1.46
CA SER A 211 -13.21 26.58 1.43
C SER A 211 -14.62 26.15 1.00
N GLU A 212 -15.64 26.93 1.32
CA GLU A 212 -17.01 26.64 0.87
C GLU A 212 -17.15 26.61 -0.65
N GLY A 213 -16.35 27.39 -1.38
CA GLY A 213 -16.33 27.35 -2.85
C GLY A 213 -15.89 26.00 -3.40
N ASP A 214 -15.03 25.26 -2.69
CA ASP A 214 -14.55 23.93 -3.11
C ASP A 214 -15.67 22.88 -3.06
N LEU A 215 -16.63 23.04 -2.14
CA LEU A 215 -17.80 22.17 -1.99
C LEU A 215 -18.84 22.36 -3.10
N GLY A 216 -18.79 23.49 -3.82
CA GLY A 216 -19.73 23.81 -4.89
C GLY A 216 -21.18 23.90 -4.43
N THR A 217 -22.12 23.59 -5.31
CA THR A 217 -23.57 23.65 -5.03
C THR A 217 -24.06 22.54 -4.12
N SER A 218 -23.29 21.47 -3.94
CA SER A 218 -23.62 20.36 -3.05
C SER A 218 -23.57 20.75 -1.57
N GLY A 219 -22.82 21.80 -1.22
CA GLY A 219 -22.69 22.28 0.15
C GLY A 219 -22.04 21.26 1.11
N ARG A 220 -22.17 21.54 2.40
CA ARG A 220 -21.67 20.71 3.50
C ARG A 220 -22.61 19.51 3.76
N VAL A 221 -22.05 18.37 4.13
CA VAL A 221 -22.83 17.20 4.55
C VAL A 221 -23.17 17.36 6.03
N LEU A 222 -24.39 17.82 6.34
CA LEU A 222 -24.78 18.23 7.70
C LEU A 222 -24.66 17.12 8.76
N SER A 223 -24.87 15.86 8.36
CA SER A 223 -24.73 14.71 9.27
C SER A 223 -23.27 14.49 9.71
N ASP A 224 -22.30 14.91 8.89
CA ASP A 224 -20.88 14.67 9.11
C ASP A 224 -20.22 15.82 9.91
N VAL A 225 -21.01 16.66 10.59
CA VAL A 225 -20.49 17.73 11.43
C VAL A 225 -20.16 17.18 12.83
N VAL A 226 -18.86 17.03 13.11
CA VAL A 226 -18.37 16.64 14.44
C VAL A 226 -18.43 17.85 15.39
N ARG A 227 -19.08 17.68 16.55
CA ARG A 227 -19.22 18.74 17.56
C ARG A 227 -18.15 18.59 18.64
N ALA A 228 -17.57 19.70 19.08
CA ALA A 228 -16.58 19.71 20.15
C ALA A 228 -17.14 19.04 21.42
N GLY A 229 -16.34 18.14 22.01
CA GLY A 229 -16.69 17.41 23.23
C GLY A 229 -17.65 16.23 23.02
N ARG A 230 -18.14 15.98 21.80
CA ARG A 230 -19.07 14.89 21.49
C ARG A 230 -18.46 13.93 20.47
N LEU A 231 -18.55 12.63 20.77
CA LEU A 231 -18.19 11.57 19.82
C LEU A 231 -19.11 11.62 18.60
N CYS A 232 -18.53 11.41 17.43
CA CYS A 232 -19.25 11.20 16.17
C CYS A 232 -18.97 9.78 15.66
N VAL A 233 -19.99 9.02 15.27
CA VAL A 233 -19.81 7.68 14.68
C VAL A 233 -20.48 7.65 13.31
N ALA A 234 -19.68 7.83 12.28
CA ALA A 234 -20.12 7.79 10.89
C ALA A 234 -20.17 6.34 10.38
N VAL A 235 -21.31 5.95 9.82
CA VAL A 235 -21.52 4.61 9.27
C VAL A 235 -21.76 4.70 7.76
N CYS A 236 -20.99 3.93 7.00
CA CYS A 236 -21.23 3.74 5.57
C CYS A 236 -21.46 2.26 5.26
N ASN A 237 -22.14 1.99 4.15
CA ASN A 237 -22.54 0.65 3.70
C ASN A 237 -21.58 0.01 2.69
N ASP A 238 -20.55 0.74 2.27
CA ASP A 238 -19.55 0.30 1.31
C ASP A 238 -18.15 0.69 1.79
N ARG A 239 -17.21 -0.26 1.75
CA ARG A 239 -15.81 -0.06 2.15
C ARG A 239 -15.09 0.92 1.22
N LEU A 240 -15.52 1.05 -0.03
CA LEU A 240 -14.96 1.98 -1.01
C LEU A 240 -15.29 3.45 -0.71
N LEU A 241 -16.30 3.71 0.15
CA LEU A 241 -16.70 5.07 0.55
C LEU A 241 -15.84 5.66 1.67
N VAL A 242 -15.01 4.87 2.34
CA VAL A 242 -14.24 5.33 3.51
C VAL A 242 -13.37 6.57 3.22
N PRO A 243 -12.61 6.65 2.10
CA PRO A 243 -11.94 7.90 1.72
C PRO A 243 -12.87 9.11 1.53
N ASN A 244 -14.07 8.87 0.97
CA ASN A 244 -15.06 9.93 0.76
C ASN A 244 -15.64 10.43 2.09
N VAL A 245 -16.03 9.51 2.98
CA VAL A 245 -16.51 9.86 4.34
C VAL A 245 -15.43 10.61 5.12
N LEU A 246 -14.16 10.19 5.04
CA LEU A 246 -13.05 10.93 5.64
C LEU A 246 -12.99 12.36 5.11
N LEU A 247 -12.94 12.57 3.80
CA LEU A 247 -12.89 13.93 3.24
C LEU A 247 -14.15 14.74 3.55
N SER A 248 -15.32 14.12 3.65
CA SER A 248 -16.57 14.78 4.09
C SER A 248 -16.45 15.36 5.49
N LEU A 249 -15.98 14.55 6.45
CA LEU A 249 -15.76 14.98 7.83
C LEU A 249 -14.76 16.15 7.88
N TYR A 250 -13.63 16.05 7.20
CA TYR A 250 -12.60 17.10 7.18
C TYR A 250 -13.05 18.38 6.45
N ALA A 251 -13.79 18.25 5.35
CA ALA A 251 -14.33 19.39 4.61
C ALA A 251 -15.36 20.19 5.43
N ASN A 252 -16.16 19.52 6.26
CA ASN A 252 -17.05 20.20 7.21
C ASN A 252 -16.31 21.03 8.26
N HIS A 253 -15.07 20.64 8.59
CA HIS A 253 -14.16 21.35 9.47
C HIS A 253 -13.20 22.29 8.74
N GLY A 254 -13.35 22.44 7.42
CA GLY A 254 -12.62 23.42 6.61
C GLY A 254 -11.13 23.13 6.46
N THR A 255 -10.67 21.91 6.72
CA THR A 255 -9.25 21.52 6.66
C THR A 255 -9.03 20.29 5.80
N VAL A 256 -7.85 20.16 5.23
CA VAL A 256 -7.38 18.91 4.61
C VAL A 256 -6.82 18.03 5.73
N PRO A 257 -7.08 16.71 5.72
CA PRO A 257 -6.53 15.82 6.73
C PRO A 257 -5.01 15.74 6.67
N GLU A 258 -4.39 15.72 7.84
CA GLU A 258 -2.97 15.42 8.00
C GLU A 258 -2.77 13.95 8.43
N PRO A 259 -1.66 13.30 8.03
CA PRO A 259 -1.40 11.89 8.34
C PRO A 259 -1.55 11.53 9.82
N SER A 260 -1.08 12.40 10.71
CA SER A 260 -1.11 12.19 12.14
C SER A 260 -2.50 12.24 12.79
N GLN A 261 -3.51 12.70 12.05
CA GLN A 261 -4.88 12.87 12.52
C GLN A 261 -5.79 11.68 12.20
N ILE A 262 -5.35 10.77 11.33
CA ILE A 262 -6.15 9.62 10.88
C ILE A 262 -5.46 8.32 11.27
N LEU A 263 -6.24 7.37 11.79
CA LEU A 263 -5.85 5.97 11.92
C LEU A 263 -6.86 5.10 11.17
N LEU A 264 -6.41 4.40 10.12
CA LEU A 264 -7.22 3.43 9.40
C LEU A 264 -6.94 2.03 9.94
N CYS A 265 -7.94 1.43 10.59
CA CYS A 265 -7.79 0.16 11.26
C CYS A 265 -7.74 -1.03 10.29
N SER A 266 -6.89 -1.99 10.65
CA SER A 266 -6.76 -3.31 10.05
C SER A 266 -6.76 -4.38 11.15
N PRO A 267 -6.84 -5.68 10.81
CA PRO A 267 -6.72 -6.76 11.78
C PRO A 267 -5.40 -6.74 12.58
N THR A 268 -4.37 -6.04 12.09
CA THR A 268 -3.07 -5.93 12.75
C THR A 268 -2.89 -4.64 13.54
N THR A 269 -3.86 -3.70 13.52
CA THR A 269 -3.77 -2.44 14.28
C THR A 269 -3.59 -2.69 15.77
N THR A 270 -2.61 -2.06 16.39
CA THR A 270 -2.22 -2.32 17.79
C THR A 270 -2.98 -1.42 18.78
N THR A 271 -3.03 -1.84 20.04
CA THR A 271 -3.58 -1.01 21.14
C THR A 271 -2.79 0.29 21.31
N GLU A 272 -1.48 0.25 21.08
CA GLU A 272 -0.62 1.44 21.12
C GLU A 272 -1.04 2.47 20.06
N GLU A 273 -1.34 2.05 18.82
CA GLU A 273 -1.76 2.97 17.75
C GLU A 273 -3.08 3.68 18.10
N LEU A 274 -4.03 2.94 18.66
CA LEU A 274 -5.31 3.47 19.14
C LEU A 274 -5.09 4.49 20.27
N ASP A 275 -4.36 4.10 21.31
CA ASP A 275 -4.04 4.96 22.47
C ASP A 275 -3.32 6.25 22.04
N LEU A 276 -2.34 6.14 21.15
CA LEU A 276 -1.61 7.29 20.63
C LEU A 276 -2.52 8.30 19.91
N LEU A 277 -3.43 7.85 19.04
CA LEU A 277 -4.37 8.76 18.38
C LEU A 277 -5.33 9.40 19.39
N LEU A 278 -5.87 8.62 20.34
CA LEU A 278 -6.75 9.17 21.37
C LEU A 278 -6.03 10.23 22.21
N ARG A 279 -4.79 10.01 22.63
CA ARG A 279 -4.00 11.02 23.35
C ARG A 279 -3.79 12.27 22.54
N ARG A 280 -3.46 12.14 21.24
CA ARG A 280 -3.35 13.30 20.35
C ARG A 280 -4.66 14.07 20.31
N CYS A 281 -5.80 13.39 20.12
CA CYS A 281 -7.11 14.01 20.06
C CYS A 281 -7.49 14.71 21.37
N PHE A 282 -7.42 14.00 22.49
CA PHE A 282 -7.92 14.46 23.78
C PHE A 282 -6.99 15.47 24.48
N PHE A 283 -5.69 15.46 24.18
CA PHE A 283 -4.73 16.42 24.74
C PHE A 283 -4.45 17.60 23.82
N ALA A 284 -4.98 17.62 22.59
CA ALA A 284 -4.74 18.69 21.61
C ALA A 284 -5.10 20.09 22.15
N SER A 285 -6.26 20.23 22.80
CA SER A 285 -6.78 21.52 23.27
C SER A 285 -6.02 22.13 24.45
N SER A 286 -5.14 21.38 25.11
CA SER A 286 -4.28 21.91 26.18
C SER A 286 -2.90 22.36 25.70
N GLN A 287 -2.56 22.11 24.43
CA GLN A 287 -1.25 22.45 23.90
C GLN A 287 -1.18 23.93 23.51
N LYS A 288 -0.12 24.61 23.97
CA LYS A 288 0.24 25.96 23.49
C LYS A 288 0.81 25.95 22.08
N PHE A 289 1.12 24.78 21.54
CA PHE A 289 1.67 24.58 20.22
C PHE A 289 0.66 25.04 19.15
N GLY A 290 1.09 25.97 18.30
CA GLY A 290 0.24 26.87 17.53
C GLY A 290 -0.87 26.16 16.78
N GLY A 291 -2.13 26.48 17.06
CA GLY A 291 -3.27 26.08 16.22
C GLY A 291 -3.70 24.59 16.27
N HIS A 292 -3.15 23.77 17.18
CA HIS A 292 -3.63 22.39 17.36
C HIS A 292 -4.93 22.26 18.16
N ALA A 293 -5.39 23.35 18.79
CA ALA A 293 -6.73 23.40 19.35
C ALA A 293 -7.77 23.21 18.22
N ASN A 294 -8.79 22.39 18.48
CA ASN A 294 -9.93 22.17 17.57
C ASN A 294 -9.58 21.43 16.26
N GLN A 295 -8.61 20.51 16.28
CA GLN A 295 -8.36 19.59 15.16
C GLN A 295 -9.23 18.35 15.23
N LEU A 296 -9.77 17.93 14.08
CA LEU A 296 -10.50 16.69 13.93
C LEU A 296 -9.52 15.50 13.84
N PHE A 297 -9.80 14.46 14.63
CA PHE A 297 -9.15 13.16 14.55
C PHE A 297 -10.15 12.08 14.17
N CYS A 298 -9.72 11.14 13.33
CA CYS A 298 -10.57 10.06 12.84
C CYS A 298 -9.93 8.69 13.07
N ILE A 299 -10.70 7.73 13.60
CA ILE A 299 -10.38 6.31 13.55
C ILE A 299 -11.33 5.66 12.55
N GLY A 300 -10.82 5.27 11.39
CA GLY A 300 -11.61 4.62 10.35
C GLY A 300 -11.46 3.11 10.34
N ASN A 301 -12.40 2.43 9.69
CA ASN A 301 -12.44 0.97 9.57
C ASN A 301 -12.46 0.23 10.91
N VAL A 302 -13.12 0.80 11.92
CA VAL A 302 -13.11 0.24 13.29
C VAL A 302 -13.66 -1.18 13.38
N GLN A 303 -14.48 -1.61 12.41
CA GLN A 303 -14.97 -2.99 12.29
C GLN A 303 -13.86 -4.02 12.03
N ASN A 304 -12.69 -3.61 11.52
CA ASN A 304 -11.56 -4.49 11.27
C ASN A 304 -10.76 -4.84 12.54
N LEU A 305 -11.03 -4.15 13.66
CA LEU A 305 -10.41 -4.45 14.95
C LEU A 305 -10.95 -5.77 15.50
N SER A 306 -10.10 -6.54 16.18
CA SER A 306 -10.56 -7.68 16.97
C SER A 306 -11.53 -7.22 18.07
N TYR A 307 -12.41 -8.11 18.51
CA TYR A 307 -13.39 -7.80 19.56
C TYR A 307 -12.74 -7.21 20.83
N GLU A 308 -11.62 -7.79 21.28
CA GLU A 308 -10.85 -7.28 22.43
C GLU A 308 -10.36 -5.84 22.23
N ARG A 309 -9.91 -5.50 21.01
CA ARG A 309 -9.46 -4.14 20.68
C ARG A 309 -10.62 -3.17 20.57
N GLN A 310 -11.77 -3.60 20.06
CA GLN A 310 -13.00 -2.79 20.07
C GLN A 310 -13.42 -2.46 21.50
N LEU A 311 -13.44 -3.46 22.39
CA LEU A 311 -13.75 -3.28 23.81
C LEU A 311 -12.77 -2.31 24.49
N THR A 312 -11.47 -2.47 24.19
CA THR A 312 -10.43 -1.57 24.71
C THR A 312 -10.62 -0.14 24.21
N LEU A 313 -10.91 0.05 22.92
CA LEU A 313 -11.18 1.37 22.34
C LEU A 313 -12.39 2.05 22.98
N VAL A 314 -13.50 1.33 23.13
CA VAL A 314 -14.73 1.84 23.80
C VAL A 314 -14.40 2.29 25.22
N ARG A 315 -13.72 1.43 25.99
CA ARG A 315 -13.31 1.74 27.37
C ARG A 315 -12.43 2.98 27.44
N SER A 316 -11.40 3.09 26.60
CA SER A 316 -10.50 4.24 26.58
C SER A 316 -11.22 5.55 26.25
N ILE A 317 -12.10 5.55 25.24
CA ILE A 317 -12.89 6.73 24.87
C ILE A 317 -13.77 7.18 26.04
N ARG A 318 -14.54 6.26 26.64
CA ARG A 318 -15.41 6.57 27.79
C ARG A 318 -14.62 7.07 28.99
N GLN A 319 -13.43 6.53 29.24
CA GLN A 319 -12.54 6.98 30.31
C GLN A 319 -12.08 8.42 30.08
N TYR A 320 -11.61 8.77 28.87
CA TYR A 320 -11.24 10.15 28.56
C TYR A 320 -12.42 11.12 28.68
N GLN A 321 -13.62 10.72 28.22
CA GLN A 321 -14.84 11.50 28.39
C GLN A 321 -15.20 11.71 29.86
N PHE A 322 -15.11 10.66 30.69
CA PHE A 322 -15.37 10.73 32.12
C PHE A 322 -14.39 11.67 32.86
N MET A 323 -13.10 11.61 32.52
CA MET A 323 -12.08 12.51 33.11
C MET A 323 -12.36 13.98 32.77
N ILE A 324 -12.77 14.27 31.53
CA ILE A 324 -13.17 15.62 31.11
C ILE A 324 -14.40 16.11 31.91
N GLN A 325 -15.42 15.27 32.05
CA GLN A 325 -16.67 15.64 32.74
C GLN A 325 -16.43 15.88 34.24
N SER A 326 -15.61 15.05 34.88
CA SER A 326 -15.27 15.16 36.30
C SER A 326 -14.56 16.48 36.64
N ARG A 327 -13.80 17.06 35.71
CA ARG A 327 -13.14 18.37 35.86
C ARG A 327 -14.11 19.57 35.87
N HIS A 328 -15.22 19.47 35.14
CA HIS A 328 -16.15 20.59 34.90
C HIS A 328 -17.26 20.71 35.97
N GLY A 329 -17.25 19.89 37.02
CA GLY A 329 -18.22 20.00 38.12
C GLY A 329 -19.67 19.65 37.74
N VAL A 330 -19.91 19.01 36.59
CA VAL A 330 -21.25 18.61 36.13
C VAL A 330 -21.54 17.18 36.59
N LEU A 331 -21.71 17.00 37.90
CA LEU A 331 -22.47 15.87 38.46
C LEU A 331 -23.71 16.45 39.14
N ASN A 332 -24.59 17.07 38.35
CA ASN A 332 -25.97 17.27 38.75
C ASN A 332 -26.79 16.06 38.28
N GLY A 333 -27.47 15.45 39.25
CA GLY A 333 -27.91 14.05 39.21
C GLY A 333 -28.81 13.68 38.03
N ALA A 334 -28.35 12.72 37.23
CA ALA A 334 -29.19 11.96 36.30
C ALA A 334 -28.53 10.65 35.83
N THR A 335 -27.86 9.89 36.71
CA THR A 335 -27.45 8.50 36.41
C THR A 335 -27.54 7.61 37.65
N LYS A 336 -28.73 7.55 38.27
CA LYS A 336 -29.12 6.36 39.02
C LYS A 336 -29.70 5.36 38.03
N GLY A 337 -28.86 4.46 37.55
CA GLY A 337 -29.28 3.28 36.79
C GLY A 337 -28.64 3.16 35.41
N LYS A 338 -27.37 2.76 35.38
CA LYS A 338 -26.86 1.59 34.63
C LYS A 338 -25.34 1.54 34.77
N GLU A 339 -24.90 0.39 35.28
CA GLU A 339 -23.56 -0.20 35.25
C GLU A 339 -22.38 0.67 35.75
N ALA A 340 -21.95 0.34 36.97
CA ALA A 340 -20.61 0.67 37.44
C ALA A 340 -19.58 0.15 36.44
N VAL A 341 -18.69 1.02 35.96
CA VAL A 341 -17.55 0.69 35.10
C VAL A 341 -16.66 -0.34 35.83
N PRO A 342 -16.61 -1.63 35.43
CA PRO A 342 -15.78 -2.62 36.13
C PRO A 342 -14.36 -2.63 35.55
N ASN A 343 -13.37 -2.73 36.44
CA ASN A 343 -11.92 -2.82 36.17
C ASN A 343 -11.31 -1.64 35.42
N VAL A 344 -11.22 -0.53 36.14
CA VAL A 344 -10.17 0.48 35.99
C VAL A 344 -8.82 -0.25 36.06
N ARG A 345 -7.92 -0.06 35.09
CA ARG A 345 -6.50 -0.37 35.32
C ARG A 345 -6.11 0.38 36.60
N GLU A 346 -5.78 -0.33 37.67
CA GLU A 346 -5.28 0.26 38.94
C GLU A 346 -4.10 1.23 38.71
N GLU A 347 -3.50 1.23 37.52
CA GLU A 347 -2.40 2.09 37.07
C GLU A 347 -2.74 3.58 36.90
N TRP A 348 -4.02 3.98 36.83
CA TRP A 348 -4.39 5.38 36.54
C TRP A 348 -4.84 6.18 37.77
N GLN A 349 -4.38 5.81 38.97
CA GLN A 349 -4.56 6.59 40.21
C GLN A 349 -3.88 7.98 40.19
N ARG A 350 -3.43 8.48 39.04
CA ARG A 350 -2.82 9.80 38.84
C ARG A 350 -3.76 10.72 38.06
N THR A 351 -4.97 10.84 38.57
CA THR A 351 -6.05 11.65 37.99
C THR A 351 -5.61 13.11 37.79
N ASP A 352 -4.78 13.68 38.67
CA ASP A 352 -4.50 15.12 38.67
C ASP A 352 -3.68 15.60 37.45
N ALA A 353 -2.63 14.88 37.05
CA ALA A 353 -1.75 15.29 35.95
C ALA A 353 -2.45 15.18 34.58
N ILE A 354 -3.22 14.11 34.37
CA ILE A 354 -3.99 13.88 33.14
C ILE A 354 -5.14 14.88 33.05
N THR A 355 -5.86 15.06 34.17
CA THR A 355 -6.97 16.00 34.24
C THR A 355 -6.49 17.42 33.98
N ALA A 356 -5.32 17.82 34.49
CA ALA A 356 -4.70 19.11 34.18
C ALA A 356 -4.40 19.31 32.69
N ALA A 357 -4.02 18.24 31.98
CA ALA A 357 -3.68 18.25 30.55
C ALA A 357 -4.88 18.22 29.59
N MET A 358 -6.13 18.30 30.05
CA MET A 358 -7.33 18.20 29.19
C MET A 358 -8.27 19.41 29.37
N ASN A 359 -8.52 20.17 28.30
CA ASN A 359 -9.42 21.34 28.35
C ASN A 359 -10.88 21.04 27.95
N GLY A 360 -11.22 19.77 27.72
CA GLY A 360 -12.60 19.30 27.51
C GLY A 360 -13.16 19.41 26.08
N GLU A 361 -12.49 20.17 25.21
CA GLU A 361 -12.85 20.27 23.79
C GLU A 361 -12.00 19.28 22.98
N TYR A 362 -12.63 18.21 22.48
CA TYR A 362 -12.05 17.26 21.53
C TYR A 362 -12.96 17.10 20.31
N LEU A 363 -12.38 16.78 19.14
CA LEU A 363 -13.12 16.43 17.93
C LEU A 363 -12.67 15.03 17.49
N LEU A 364 -13.51 14.04 17.78
CA LEU A 364 -13.24 12.64 17.45
C LEU A 364 -14.38 12.06 16.62
N SER A 365 -14.02 11.47 15.48
CA SER A 365 -14.93 10.65 14.68
C SER A 365 -14.44 9.21 14.59
N LEU A 366 -15.37 8.27 14.74
CA LEU A 366 -15.16 6.88 14.33
C LEU A 366 -15.85 6.67 12.97
N ILE A 367 -15.26 5.87 12.09
CA ILE A 367 -15.87 5.45 10.84
C ILE A 367 -15.96 3.93 10.84
N CYS A 368 -17.18 3.43 10.71
CA CYS A 368 -17.50 2.01 10.68
C CYS A 368 -18.16 1.67 9.34
N VAL A 369 -17.71 0.60 8.70
CA VAL A 369 -18.42 0.05 7.53
C VAL A 369 -19.38 -1.02 8.04
N GLN A 370 -20.67 -0.80 7.84
CA GLN A 370 -21.71 -1.75 8.23
C GLN A 370 -22.20 -2.52 7.00
N GLU A 371 -21.83 -3.79 6.94
CA GLU A 371 -22.36 -4.74 5.95
C GLU A 371 -23.68 -5.32 6.43
N ALA A 372 -24.56 -5.69 5.48
CA ALA A 372 -25.88 -6.21 5.81
C ALA A 372 -25.78 -7.44 6.73
N GLY A 373 -26.42 -7.35 7.92
CA GLY A 373 -26.49 -8.43 8.89
C GLY A 373 -25.33 -8.51 9.90
N ALA A 374 -24.33 -7.63 9.83
CA ALA A 374 -23.25 -7.60 10.80
C ALA A 374 -23.61 -6.77 12.06
N GLN A 375 -23.49 -7.37 13.24
CA GLN A 375 -23.50 -6.65 14.52
C GLN A 375 -22.07 -6.21 14.85
N HIS A 376 -21.92 -4.96 15.27
CA HIS A 376 -20.63 -4.37 15.61
C HIS A 376 -20.69 -3.77 17.01
N HIS A 377 -19.85 -4.28 17.91
CA HIS A 377 -19.83 -3.85 19.31
C HIS A 377 -19.70 -2.34 19.48
N ILE A 378 -18.89 -1.67 18.65
CA ILE A 378 -18.73 -0.21 18.67
C ILE A 378 -20.05 0.51 18.35
N LEU A 379 -20.84 0.00 17.40
CA LEU A 379 -22.12 0.60 17.02
C LEU A 379 -23.17 0.42 18.12
N ASP A 380 -23.16 -0.74 18.78
CA ASP A 380 -24.06 -1.01 19.90
C ASP A 380 -23.75 -0.09 21.10
N GLU A 381 -22.47 0.00 21.48
CA GLU A 381 -22.00 0.78 22.62
C GLU A 381 -22.12 2.30 22.43
N PHE A 382 -22.09 2.78 21.17
CA PHE A 382 -22.19 4.21 20.84
C PHE A 382 -23.41 4.56 20.00
N SER A 383 -24.47 3.77 20.07
CA SER A 383 -25.69 3.92 19.24
C SER A 383 -26.29 5.34 19.25
N GLU A 384 -26.17 6.09 20.34
CA GLU A 384 -26.62 7.49 20.47
C GLU A 384 -25.77 8.53 19.72
N PHE A 385 -24.60 8.12 19.20
CA PHE A 385 -23.66 8.93 18.43
C PHE A 385 -23.58 8.49 16.95
N VAL A 386 -24.35 7.47 16.56
CA VAL A 386 -24.31 6.87 15.23
C VAL A 386 -25.17 7.67 14.23
N HIS A 387 -24.60 7.91 13.05
CA HIS A 387 -25.34 8.38 11.87
C HIS A 387 -24.85 7.71 10.59
N SER A 388 -25.74 7.53 9.62
CA SER A 388 -25.37 7.00 8.31
C SER A 388 -24.94 8.12 7.36
N THR A 389 -23.94 7.87 6.53
CA THR A 389 -23.44 8.82 5.53
C THR A 389 -22.87 8.11 4.30
N VAL A 390 -22.95 8.77 3.15
CA VAL A 390 -22.29 8.38 1.89
C VAL A 390 -21.11 9.31 1.55
N GLY A 391 -20.85 10.30 2.41
CA GLY A 391 -19.83 11.33 2.22
C GLY A 391 -20.26 12.43 1.24
N LEU A 392 -19.28 13.05 0.60
CA LEU A 392 -19.44 14.13 -0.36
C LEU A 392 -20.02 13.62 -1.69
N GLY A 393 -20.75 14.48 -2.38
CA GLY A 393 -21.12 14.25 -3.78
C GLY A 393 -19.88 14.22 -4.69
N ALA A 394 -19.95 13.47 -5.79
CA ALA A 394 -18.81 13.24 -6.70
C ALA A 394 -18.13 14.53 -7.19
N VAL A 395 -18.90 15.59 -7.47
CA VAL A 395 -18.36 16.89 -7.92
C VAL A 395 -17.52 17.56 -6.83
N ALA A 396 -18.01 17.61 -5.59
CA ALA A 396 -17.29 18.18 -4.47
C ALA A 396 -16.03 17.37 -4.14
N MET A 397 -16.17 16.05 -4.15
CA MET A 397 -15.05 15.12 -3.93
C MET A 397 -13.94 15.32 -4.97
N SER A 398 -14.27 15.34 -6.26
CA SER A 398 -13.29 15.62 -7.33
C SER A 398 -12.61 16.97 -7.17
N ARG A 399 -13.35 18.04 -6.86
CA ARG A 399 -12.77 19.38 -6.67
C ARG A 399 -11.79 19.42 -5.50
N ILE A 400 -12.17 18.85 -4.36
CA ILE A 400 -11.33 18.80 -3.17
C ILE A 400 -10.06 18.00 -3.44
N VAL A 401 -10.20 16.78 -3.99
CA VAL A 401 -9.04 15.93 -4.29
C VAL A 401 -8.10 16.60 -5.31
N GLN A 402 -8.64 17.18 -6.38
CA GLN A 402 -7.84 17.92 -7.38
C GLN A 402 -7.11 19.12 -6.80
N LYS A 403 -7.74 19.83 -5.88
CA LYS A 403 -7.10 20.93 -5.15
C LYS A 403 -5.97 20.44 -4.25
N ILE A 404 -6.21 19.36 -3.49
CA ILE A 404 -5.21 18.75 -2.60
C ILE A 404 -4.00 18.24 -3.40
N THR A 405 -4.23 17.69 -4.59
CA THR A 405 -3.18 17.19 -5.49
C THR A 405 -2.58 18.26 -6.39
N GLU A 406 -3.00 19.52 -6.27
CA GLU A 406 -2.55 20.66 -7.10
C GLU A 406 -2.68 20.40 -8.62
N ASN A 407 -3.66 19.59 -9.03
CA ASN A 407 -3.82 19.11 -10.41
C ASN A 407 -2.56 18.44 -11.02
N LYS A 408 -1.67 17.90 -10.18
CA LYS A 408 -0.43 17.23 -10.63
C LYS A 408 -0.64 15.77 -11.04
N VAL A 409 -1.74 15.16 -10.61
CA VAL A 409 -2.10 13.79 -10.97
C VAL A 409 -2.82 13.81 -12.31
N GLU A 410 -2.69 12.79 -13.14
CA GLU A 410 -3.50 12.53 -14.33
C GLU A 410 -3.81 11.04 -14.38
N VAL A 411 -5.09 10.67 -14.59
CA VAL A 411 -5.52 9.27 -14.65
C VAL A 411 -5.75 8.89 -16.11
N ILE A 412 -5.01 7.91 -16.61
CA ILE A 412 -5.06 7.46 -18.00
C ILE A 412 -5.79 6.12 -18.04
N THR A 413 -6.87 6.08 -18.82
CA THR A 413 -7.68 4.88 -19.05
C THR A 413 -7.88 4.65 -20.54
N SER A 414 -8.38 3.48 -20.91
CA SER A 414 -8.80 3.18 -22.28
C SER A 414 -9.84 2.06 -22.29
N ASP A 415 -10.70 2.08 -23.29
CA ASP A 415 -11.74 1.09 -23.56
C ASP A 415 -11.18 -0.33 -23.68
N ILE A 416 -10.06 -0.49 -24.40
CA ILE A 416 -9.39 -1.76 -24.59
C ILE A 416 -7.88 -1.65 -24.34
N SER A 417 -7.23 -2.80 -24.17
CA SER A 417 -5.78 -2.87 -24.09
C SER A 417 -5.13 -2.51 -25.44
N GLY A 418 -3.98 -1.84 -25.41
CA GLY A 418 -3.21 -1.51 -26.61
C GLY A 418 -3.55 -0.17 -27.27
N GLN A 419 -4.23 0.74 -26.56
CA GLN A 419 -4.58 2.10 -27.04
C GLN A 419 -3.50 3.16 -26.82
N GLY A 420 -2.30 2.75 -26.39
CA GLY A 420 -1.11 3.61 -26.32
C GLY A 420 -0.99 4.47 -25.05
N LYS A 421 -1.52 4.02 -23.91
CA LYS A 421 -1.44 4.72 -22.61
C LYS A 421 0.00 5.00 -22.18
N THR A 422 0.83 3.97 -22.10
CA THR A 422 2.25 4.11 -21.73
C THR A 422 3.01 5.03 -22.69
N VAL A 423 2.76 4.91 -24.01
CA VAL A 423 3.38 5.76 -25.04
C VAL A 423 2.96 7.22 -24.87
N TYR A 424 1.68 7.48 -24.59
CA TYR A 424 1.18 8.82 -24.29
C TYR A 424 1.90 9.43 -23.08
N ILE A 425 2.04 8.66 -22.00
CA ILE A 425 2.73 9.11 -20.78
C ILE A 425 4.21 9.44 -21.07
N GLN A 426 4.90 8.60 -21.85
CA GLN A 426 6.28 8.85 -22.28
C GLN A 426 6.40 10.12 -23.13
N GLN A 427 5.46 10.37 -24.04
CA GLN A 427 5.39 11.61 -24.82
C GLN A 427 5.18 12.83 -23.91
N GLN A 428 4.23 12.75 -22.96
CA GLN A 428 3.97 13.84 -22.02
C GLN A 428 5.19 14.16 -21.16
N ALA A 429 5.88 13.13 -20.68
CA ALA A 429 7.12 13.31 -19.93
C ALA A 429 8.24 13.96 -20.76
N THR A 430 8.35 13.57 -22.04
CA THR A 430 9.31 14.18 -22.98
C THR A 430 8.99 15.65 -23.22
N ILE A 431 7.72 15.99 -23.47
CA ILE A 431 7.24 17.37 -23.66
C ILE A 431 7.52 18.21 -22.41
N LYS A 432 7.23 17.66 -21.23
CA LYS A 432 7.45 18.29 -19.93
C LYS A 432 8.91 18.26 -19.48
N LYS A 433 9.80 17.59 -20.23
CA LYS A 433 11.24 17.39 -19.96
C LYS A 433 11.50 16.80 -18.57
N THR A 434 10.69 15.82 -18.17
CA THR A 434 10.82 15.11 -16.90
C THR A 434 11.22 13.66 -17.10
N ILE A 435 12.02 13.12 -16.19
CA ILE A 435 12.29 11.67 -16.14
C ILE A 435 11.07 10.99 -15.53
N LEU A 436 10.65 9.87 -16.13
CA LEU A 436 9.59 9.02 -15.59
C LEU A 436 10.17 7.95 -14.69
N ARG A 437 9.53 7.80 -13.54
CA ARG A 437 9.80 6.73 -12.62
C ARG A 437 8.61 5.77 -12.54
N PRO A 438 8.75 4.54 -13.06
CA PRO A 438 7.66 3.58 -13.07
C PRO A 438 7.46 2.93 -11.71
N LEU A 439 6.21 2.58 -11.42
CA LEU A 439 5.76 1.70 -10.34
C LEU A 439 4.64 0.82 -10.90
N LEU A 440 4.77 -0.49 -10.75
CA LEU A 440 3.69 -1.43 -11.06
C LEU A 440 2.99 -1.84 -9.77
N ILE A 441 1.67 -1.75 -9.75
CA ILE A 441 0.80 -2.29 -8.72
C ILE A 441 -0.10 -3.33 -9.39
N ALA A 442 0.17 -4.59 -9.12
CA ALA A 442 -0.61 -5.73 -9.61
C ALA A 442 -0.67 -6.80 -8.52
N ASP A 443 -1.67 -7.67 -8.61
CA ASP A 443 -1.96 -8.76 -7.67
C ASP A 443 -2.13 -8.22 -6.24
N ARG A 444 -1.20 -8.53 -5.33
CA ARG A 444 -1.21 -8.05 -3.96
C ARG A 444 -0.33 -6.80 -3.80
N LEU A 445 -0.90 -5.74 -3.22
CA LEU A 445 -0.18 -4.50 -2.91
C LEU A 445 0.95 -4.75 -1.88
N ASP A 446 2.21 -4.68 -2.34
CA ASP A 446 3.38 -4.69 -1.47
C ASP A 446 3.72 -3.27 -0.97
N ARG A 447 3.12 -2.91 0.17
CA ARG A 447 3.36 -1.60 0.81
C ARG A 447 4.83 -1.34 1.15
N ARG A 448 5.65 -2.37 1.42
CA ARG A 448 7.09 -2.18 1.73
C ARG A 448 7.87 -1.79 0.49
N GLN A 449 7.62 -2.48 -0.62
CA GLN A 449 8.23 -2.15 -1.91
C GLN A 449 7.86 -0.73 -2.33
N VAL A 450 6.59 -0.37 -2.20
CA VAL A 450 6.11 0.99 -2.53
C VAL A 450 6.73 2.04 -1.61
N ALA A 451 6.78 1.80 -0.28
CA ALA A 451 7.41 2.73 0.65
C ALA A 451 8.89 2.98 0.30
N HIS A 452 9.64 1.92 -0.03
CA HIS A 452 11.02 2.04 -0.49
C HIS A 452 11.13 2.79 -1.82
N TRP A 453 10.19 2.55 -2.74
CA TRP A 453 10.12 3.27 -4.00
C TRP A 453 9.89 4.77 -3.78
N VAL A 454 8.92 5.15 -2.94
CA VAL A 454 8.60 6.56 -2.61
C VAL A 454 9.79 7.27 -1.96
N GLN A 455 10.47 6.65 -1.00
CA GLN A 455 11.62 7.26 -0.28
C GLN A 455 12.76 7.68 -1.20
N ASN A 456 12.88 7.03 -2.35
CA ASN A 456 13.96 7.28 -3.29
C ASN A 456 13.56 8.29 -4.38
N THR A 457 12.35 8.89 -4.33
CA THR A 457 11.87 9.90 -5.29
C THR A 457 12.24 11.32 -4.83
N SER A 458 12.76 12.16 -5.73
CA SER A 458 13.13 13.54 -5.37
C SER A 458 12.78 14.60 -6.41
N VAL A 459 12.90 14.30 -7.71
CA VAL A 459 12.67 15.28 -8.81
C VAL A 459 12.01 14.69 -10.07
N GLU A 460 11.63 13.41 -10.03
CA GLU A 460 11.12 12.66 -11.18
C GLU A 460 9.59 12.71 -11.23
N SER A 461 9.02 12.71 -12.44
CA SER A 461 7.60 12.44 -12.63
C SER A 461 7.31 10.96 -12.37
N LEU A 462 6.16 10.64 -11.80
CA LEU A 462 5.82 9.28 -11.44
C LEU A 462 4.89 8.66 -12.50
N HIS A 463 5.11 7.38 -12.81
CA HIS A 463 4.22 6.58 -13.65
C HIS A 463 3.78 5.35 -12.85
N ILE A 464 2.56 5.39 -12.33
CA ILE A 464 1.99 4.32 -11.52
C ILE A 464 1.03 3.52 -12.41
N THR A 465 1.41 2.30 -12.76
CA THR A 465 0.57 1.37 -13.50
C THR A 465 -0.19 0.48 -12.54
N ILE A 466 -1.52 0.50 -12.63
CA ILE A 466 -2.42 -0.33 -11.84
C ILE A 466 -2.99 -1.42 -12.74
N GLY A 467 -2.58 -2.67 -12.47
CA GLY A 467 -3.03 -3.88 -13.15
C GLY A 467 -4.29 -4.46 -12.54
N ASN A 468 -4.44 -5.79 -12.67
CA ASN A 468 -5.42 -6.54 -11.87
C ASN A 468 -4.93 -6.61 -10.42
N VAL A 469 -5.79 -6.36 -9.44
CA VAL A 469 -5.41 -6.27 -8.02
C VAL A 469 -6.42 -7.06 -7.17
N ASP A 470 -5.91 -7.88 -6.25
CA ASP A 470 -6.71 -8.83 -5.46
C ASP A 470 -7.72 -8.15 -4.53
N ASN A 471 -7.36 -6.98 -4.00
CA ASN A 471 -8.14 -6.25 -3.01
C ASN A 471 -8.28 -4.77 -3.39
N LEU A 472 -9.38 -4.46 -4.06
CA LEU A 472 -9.71 -3.10 -4.49
C LEU A 472 -9.96 -2.15 -3.31
N THR A 473 -10.43 -2.66 -2.17
CA THR A 473 -10.63 -1.84 -0.97
C THR A 473 -9.29 -1.33 -0.42
N ASP A 474 -8.28 -2.21 -0.28
CA ASP A 474 -6.95 -1.80 0.18
C ASP A 474 -6.28 -0.87 -0.82
N LEU A 475 -6.43 -1.13 -2.12
CA LEU A 475 -5.95 -0.22 -3.16
C LEU A 475 -6.60 1.17 -3.07
N ASN A 476 -7.92 1.24 -2.91
CA ASN A 476 -8.67 2.49 -2.80
C ASN A 476 -8.22 3.33 -1.58
N ILE A 477 -7.99 2.67 -0.45
CA ILE A 477 -7.40 3.28 0.75
C ILE A 477 -5.95 3.73 0.51
N PHE A 478 -5.14 2.90 -0.12
CA PHE A 478 -3.75 3.22 -0.44
C PHE A 478 -3.64 4.45 -1.35
N LEU A 479 -4.50 4.58 -2.37
CA LEU A 479 -4.51 5.77 -3.23
C LEU A 479 -4.88 7.03 -2.43
N PHE A 480 -5.81 6.93 -1.48
CA PHE A 480 -6.10 8.01 -0.55
C PHE A 480 -4.89 8.38 0.33
N GLU A 481 -4.24 7.40 0.94
CA GLU A 481 -3.03 7.62 1.74
C GLU A 481 -1.91 8.28 0.90
N LEU A 482 -1.69 7.81 -0.33
CA LEU A 482 -0.63 8.30 -1.21
C LEU A 482 -0.90 9.72 -1.72
N PHE A 483 -2.14 10.04 -2.11
CA PHE A 483 -2.43 11.31 -2.79
C PHE A 483 -2.97 12.40 -1.88
N VAL A 484 -3.73 12.06 -0.84
CA VAL A 484 -4.28 13.03 0.11
C VAL A 484 -3.34 13.21 1.31
N LEU A 485 -2.95 12.10 1.94
CA LEU A 485 -2.07 12.14 3.11
C LEU A 485 -0.58 12.22 2.72
N ARG A 486 -0.24 11.91 1.47
CA ARG A 486 1.14 11.89 0.96
C ARG A 486 2.07 10.98 1.75
N ILE A 487 1.53 9.88 2.26
CA ILE A 487 2.28 8.87 3.00
C ILE A 487 2.03 7.46 2.48
N VAL A 488 3.00 6.58 2.72
CA VAL A 488 2.85 5.14 2.62
C VAL A 488 3.38 4.53 3.91
N SER A 489 2.50 3.81 4.61
CA SER A 489 2.83 3.11 5.85
C SER A 489 3.02 1.62 5.59
N ALA A 490 4.14 1.06 6.05
CA ALA A 490 4.48 -0.35 5.92
C ALA A 490 5.06 -0.89 7.23
N GLY A 491 4.19 -1.34 8.14
CA GLY A 491 4.60 -1.70 9.49
C GLY A 491 5.10 -0.46 10.25
N SER A 492 6.36 -0.46 10.68
CA SER A 492 7.01 0.67 11.38
C SER A 492 7.70 1.67 10.46
N ASP A 493 7.81 1.39 9.17
CA ASP A 493 8.36 2.33 8.20
C ASP A 493 7.26 3.22 7.63
N ILE A 494 7.55 4.52 7.55
CA ILE A 494 6.71 5.53 6.91
C ILE A 494 7.55 6.18 5.80
N ALA A 495 6.94 6.33 4.62
CA ALA A 495 7.52 7.01 3.47
C ALA A 495 6.65 8.20 3.08
N HIS A 496 7.28 9.30 2.70
CA HIS A 496 6.59 10.54 2.30
C HIS A 496 6.72 10.79 0.81
N LEU A 497 5.58 11.00 0.15
CA LEU A 497 5.54 11.45 -1.23
C LEU A 497 5.86 12.94 -1.29
N GLN A 498 7.05 13.27 -1.79
CA GLN A 498 7.57 14.63 -1.81
C GLN A 498 6.67 15.59 -2.61
N TRP A 499 6.59 16.85 -2.15
CA TRP A 499 5.86 17.91 -2.85
C TRP A 499 6.58 18.39 -4.13
N SER A 500 7.88 18.14 -4.22
CA SER A 500 8.72 18.44 -5.39
C SER A 500 8.43 17.55 -6.60
N VAL A 501 7.67 16.45 -6.44
CA VAL A 501 7.24 15.61 -7.56
C VAL A 501 6.40 16.47 -8.53
N PRO A 502 6.83 16.63 -9.79
CA PRO A 502 6.21 17.57 -10.71
C PRO A 502 4.88 17.06 -11.27
N PHE A 503 4.83 15.81 -11.75
CA PHE A 503 3.64 15.18 -12.32
C PHE A 503 3.53 13.71 -11.90
N ILE A 504 2.31 13.21 -11.78
CA ILE A 504 2.03 11.82 -11.46
C ILE A 504 1.00 11.29 -12.47
N PHE A 505 1.39 10.30 -13.25
CA PHE A 505 0.52 9.61 -14.19
C PHE A 505 0.07 8.28 -13.59
N VAL A 506 -1.24 8.09 -13.46
CA VAL A 506 -1.83 6.83 -13.00
C VAL A 506 -2.43 6.12 -14.22
N GLU A 507 -1.78 5.06 -14.68
CA GLU A 507 -2.24 4.24 -15.79
C GLU A 507 -3.11 3.09 -15.27
N LEU A 508 -4.39 3.07 -15.63
CA LEU A 508 -5.29 1.97 -15.29
C LEU A 508 -5.32 0.93 -16.40
N ALA A 509 -5.16 -0.34 -16.03
CA ALA A 509 -5.36 -1.46 -16.94
C ALA A 509 -6.78 -1.46 -17.50
N SER A 510 -6.90 -1.82 -18.79
CA SER A 510 -8.20 -2.02 -19.42
C SER A 510 -8.65 -3.45 -19.12
N ASN A 511 -9.76 -3.57 -18.42
CA ASN A 511 -10.38 -4.86 -18.11
C ASN A 511 -11.61 -5.05 -19.01
N VAL A 512 -11.80 -6.29 -19.48
CA VAL A 512 -12.88 -6.63 -20.41
C VAL A 512 -14.24 -6.68 -19.71
N ASP A 513 -14.26 -7.03 -18.43
CA ASP A 513 -15.52 -7.32 -17.71
C ASP A 513 -16.14 -6.06 -17.09
N ALA A 514 -15.32 -5.16 -16.54
CA ALA A 514 -15.73 -3.81 -16.13
C ALA A 514 -14.50 -2.88 -16.04
N PRO A 515 -14.61 -1.60 -16.46
CA PRO A 515 -13.50 -0.65 -16.33
C PRO A 515 -13.02 -0.53 -14.88
N LEU A 516 -11.71 -0.66 -14.66
CA LEU A 516 -11.12 -0.56 -13.32
C LEU A 516 -11.43 0.79 -12.63
N LEU A 517 -11.62 1.84 -13.44
CA LEU A 517 -12.02 3.17 -12.97
C LEU A 517 -13.38 3.16 -12.25
N GLU A 518 -14.33 2.38 -12.75
CA GLU A 518 -15.67 2.28 -12.13
C GLU A 518 -15.64 1.49 -10.82
N GLN A 519 -14.68 0.57 -10.68
CA GLN A 519 -14.49 -0.24 -9.48
C GLN A 519 -13.61 0.45 -8.41
N LEU A 520 -12.93 1.55 -8.77
CA LEU A 520 -12.06 2.33 -7.88
C LEU A 520 -12.53 3.78 -7.80
N PRO A 521 -13.57 4.08 -6.98
CA PRO A 521 -14.16 5.41 -6.90
C PRO A 521 -13.13 6.51 -6.62
N PHE A 522 -12.14 6.26 -5.77
CA PHE A 522 -11.13 7.26 -5.43
C PHE A 522 -10.25 7.65 -6.62
N ALA A 523 -9.94 6.70 -7.52
CA ALA A 523 -9.19 6.99 -8.74
C ALA A 523 -9.96 7.96 -9.64
N GLY A 524 -11.29 7.84 -9.70
CA GLY A 524 -12.17 8.77 -10.42
C GLY A 524 -12.14 10.21 -9.91
N TYR A 525 -11.70 10.45 -8.67
CA TYR A 525 -11.64 11.79 -8.08
C TYR A 525 -10.28 12.49 -8.27
N LEU A 526 -9.23 11.78 -8.67
CA LEU A 526 -7.84 12.29 -8.62
C LEU A 526 -7.57 13.49 -9.52
N SER A 527 -8.15 13.55 -10.73
CA SER A 527 -8.03 14.65 -11.70
C SER A 527 -8.51 14.23 -13.10
N GLN A 528 -8.30 15.09 -14.11
CA GLN A 528 -8.67 14.90 -15.52
C GLN A 528 -8.45 13.46 -15.99
N THR A 529 -9.52 12.67 -16.00
CA THR A 529 -9.48 11.34 -16.57
C THR A 529 -9.29 11.48 -18.06
N ARG A 530 -8.17 10.93 -18.55
CA ARG A 530 -7.85 10.88 -19.97
C ARG A 530 -8.20 9.50 -20.49
N GLU A 531 -9.34 9.40 -21.15
CA GLU A 531 -9.71 8.21 -21.89
C GLU A 531 -9.06 8.24 -23.28
N LEU A 532 -8.24 7.23 -23.57
CA LEU A 532 -7.55 7.11 -24.86
C LEU A 532 -8.22 6.07 -25.73
N THR A 533 -8.59 6.47 -26.94
CA THR A 533 -9.10 5.59 -28.00
C THR A 533 -8.12 5.55 -29.17
N PHE A 534 -8.11 4.45 -29.92
CA PHE A 534 -7.24 4.31 -31.08
C PHE A 534 -7.38 5.48 -32.06
N SER A 535 -6.25 6.04 -32.49
CA SER A 535 -6.21 7.08 -33.53
C SER A 535 -4.89 7.00 -34.30
N LEU A 536 -4.96 6.86 -35.62
CA LEU A 536 -3.77 6.84 -36.48
C LEU A 536 -2.99 8.15 -36.43
N ASP A 537 -3.63 9.29 -36.13
CA ASP A 537 -2.92 10.56 -35.99
C ASP A 537 -1.93 10.55 -34.82
N ARG A 538 -2.18 9.73 -33.78
CA ARG A 538 -1.27 9.51 -32.64
C ARG A 538 -0.21 8.45 -32.91
N PHE A 539 -0.28 7.76 -34.06
CA PHE A 539 0.69 6.73 -34.41
C PHE A 539 2.04 7.35 -34.74
N ILE A 540 3.07 6.95 -33.99
CA ILE A 540 4.43 7.44 -34.17
C ILE A 540 5.07 6.74 -35.36
N VAL A 541 5.56 7.52 -36.33
CA VAL A 541 6.29 7.02 -37.49
C VAL A 541 7.76 7.39 -37.33
N THR A 542 8.65 6.39 -37.26
CA THR A 542 10.09 6.65 -37.19
C THR A 542 10.64 6.86 -38.61
N PRO A 543 11.34 7.97 -38.89
CA PRO A 543 11.91 8.23 -40.21
C PRO A 543 13.24 7.47 -40.40
N THR A 544 13.19 6.13 -40.32
CA THR A 544 14.37 5.27 -40.46
C THR A 544 14.08 4.11 -41.40
N THR A 545 15.02 3.81 -42.30
CA THR A 545 14.88 2.72 -43.29
C THR A 545 14.78 1.32 -42.67
N THR A 546 15.18 1.17 -41.40
CA THR A 546 15.06 -0.07 -40.62
C THR A 546 13.71 -0.23 -39.91
N ASP A 547 12.84 0.78 -39.95
CA ASP A 547 11.50 0.69 -39.35
C ASP A 547 10.61 -0.21 -40.23
N PRO A 548 10.04 -1.31 -39.70
CA PRO A 548 9.11 -2.18 -40.43
C PRO A 548 7.96 -1.44 -41.13
N LEU A 549 7.50 -0.33 -40.53
CA LEU A 549 6.45 0.49 -41.13
C LEU A 549 6.88 1.13 -42.44
N GLN A 550 8.14 1.58 -42.56
CA GLN A 550 8.63 2.23 -43.77
C GLN A 550 8.67 1.25 -44.94
N MET A 551 9.08 -0.01 -44.69
CA MET A 551 9.02 -1.07 -45.70
C MET A 551 7.58 -1.35 -46.14
N VAL A 552 6.67 -1.52 -45.18
CA VAL A 552 5.25 -1.75 -45.46
C VAL A 552 4.67 -0.60 -46.29
N CYS A 553 4.93 0.65 -45.90
CA CYS A 553 4.40 1.81 -46.60
C CYS A 553 5.01 1.97 -48.00
N ALA A 554 6.28 1.64 -48.22
CA ALA A 554 6.90 1.66 -49.55
C ALA A 554 6.21 0.68 -50.51
N TYR A 555 5.98 -0.56 -50.07
CA TYR A 555 5.26 -1.57 -50.85
C TYR A 555 3.79 -1.19 -51.08
N LEU A 556 3.10 -0.65 -50.08
CA LEU A 556 1.72 -0.20 -50.22
C LEU A 556 1.59 1.00 -51.16
N GLN A 557 2.55 1.92 -51.15
CA GLN A 557 2.57 3.05 -52.09
C GLN A 557 2.82 2.56 -53.52
N ALA A 558 3.75 1.61 -53.71
CA ALA A 558 3.99 1.01 -55.02
C ALA A 558 2.77 0.21 -55.53
N LEU A 559 2.08 -0.49 -54.63
CA LEU A 559 0.81 -1.18 -54.93
C LEU A 559 -0.27 -0.17 -55.34
N HIS A 560 -0.40 0.92 -54.59
CA HIS A 560 -1.36 1.99 -54.87
C HIS A 560 -1.11 2.65 -56.23
N ASN A 561 0.17 2.89 -56.56
CA ASN A 561 0.59 3.49 -57.82
C ASN A 561 0.66 2.49 -58.99
N GLN A 562 0.36 1.20 -58.74
CA GLN A 562 0.38 0.12 -59.74
C GLN A 562 1.74 -0.06 -60.44
N VAL A 563 2.84 0.10 -59.69
CA VAL A 563 4.22 -0.01 -60.22
C VAL A 563 4.94 -1.29 -59.79
N LEU A 564 4.35 -2.09 -58.88
CA LEU A 564 5.00 -3.27 -58.30
C LEU A 564 5.46 -4.29 -59.33
N ASP A 565 4.73 -4.48 -60.44
CA ASP A 565 5.07 -5.46 -61.46
C ASP A 565 6.16 -4.97 -62.45
N ARG A 566 6.55 -3.69 -62.37
CA ARG A 566 7.51 -3.05 -63.27
C ARG A 566 8.77 -2.57 -62.57
N THR A 567 8.76 -2.49 -61.24
CA THR A 567 9.86 -1.90 -60.48
C THR A 567 10.11 -2.71 -59.20
N ASP A 568 11.38 -3.08 -59.00
CA ASP A 568 11.83 -3.66 -57.74
C ASP A 568 11.97 -2.58 -56.66
N ILE A 569 11.57 -2.91 -55.43
CA ILE A 569 11.67 -2.02 -54.28
C ILE A 569 12.95 -2.37 -53.55
N SER A 570 13.94 -1.49 -53.61
CA SER A 570 15.23 -1.64 -52.92
C SER A 570 15.37 -0.58 -51.82
N LEU A 571 15.37 -0.99 -50.56
CA LEU A 571 15.76 -0.15 -49.41
C LEU A 571 17.30 -0.24 -49.30
N PRO A 572 18.07 0.88 -49.22
CA PRO A 572 17.84 2.00 -48.29
C PRO A 572 18.12 3.43 -48.86
N GLN A 573 17.76 3.77 -50.11
CA GLN A 573 17.82 5.16 -50.62
C GLN A 573 16.43 5.85 -50.52
N PRO A 574 16.30 7.20 -50.61
CA PRO A 574 15.56 8.11 -49.70
C PRO A 574 14.02 8.03 -49.71
N PHE A 575 13.44 6.84 -49.79
CA PHE A 575 12.02 6.56 -49.64
C PHE A 575 11.57 6.49 -48.17
N ILE A 576 12.09 7.38 -47.32
CA ILE A 576 11.48 7.58 -46.01
C ILE A 576 10.19 8.35 -46.25
N LEU A 577 9.06 7.66 -46.12
CA LEU A 577 7.77 8.27 -46.36
C LEU A 577 7.41 9.20 -45.19
N PRO A 578 6.82 10.38 -45.49
CA PRO A 578 6.34 11.28 -44.45
C PRO A 578 5.33 10.59 -43.54
N PRO A 579 5.31 10.89 -42.23
CA PRO A 579 4.37 10.29 -41.29
C PRO A 579 2.91 10.33 -41.75
N LYS A 580 2.46 11.46 -42.32
CA LYS A 580 1.09 11.59 -42.81
C LYS A 580 0.79 10.66 -43.99
N THR A 581 1.76 10.43 -44.87
CA THR A 581 1.62 9.46 -45.97
C THR A 581 1.49 8.05 -45.42
N CYS A 582 2.34 7.66 -44.47
CA CYS A 582 2.24 6.35 -43.80
C CYS A 582 0.89 6.16 -43.11
N GLN A 583 0.42 7.17 -42.38
CA GLN A 583 -0.88 7.16 -41.70
C GLN A 583 -2.04 7.02 -42.70
N THR A 584 -2.01 7.73 -43.83
CA THR A 584 -3.02 7.58 -44.89
C THR A 584 -3.01 6.19 -45.51
N LEU A 585 -1.82 5.62 -45.76
CA LEU A 585 -1.70 4.25 -46.26
C LEU A 585 -2.23 3.23 -45.25
N MET A 586 -1.96 3.40 -43.96
CA MET A 586 -2.55 2.54 -42.91
C MET A 586 -4.06 2.72 -42.79
N GLN A 587 -4.57 3.94 -42.95
CA GLN A 587 -6.02 4.18 -42.97
C GLN A 587 -6.68 3.41 -44.12
N GLN A 588 -6.09 3.45 -45.32
CA GLN A 588 -6.65 2.80 -46.51
C GLN A 588 -6.45 1.28 -46.50
N TYR A 589 -5.26 0.81 -46.15
CA TYR A 589 -4.89 -0.59 -46.31
C TYR A 589 -4.98 -1.40 -45.04
N PHE A 590 -5.06 -0.83 -43.85
CA PHE A 590 -5.27 -1.60 -42.62
C PHE A 590 -6.70 -1.44 -42.08
N LEU A 591 -7.21 -0.20 -41.96
CA LEU A 591 -8.54 0.05 -41.39
C LEU A 591 -9.69 -0.14 -42.39
N GLN A 592 -9.54 0.37 -43.60
CA GLN A 592 -10.59 0.28 -44.63
C GLN A 592 -10.59 -1.08 -45.34
N GLN A 593 -11.78 -1.52 -45.76
CA GLN A 593 -11.92 -2.69 -46.61
C GLN A 593 -11.45 -2.37 -48.03
N ASN A 594 -10.50 -3.16 -48.52
CA ASN A 594 -10.12 -3.20 -49.93
C ASN A 594 -9.92 -4.69 -50.29
N GLY A 595 -11.00 -5.41 -50.61
CA GLY A 595 -10.99 -6.83 -50.99
C GLY A 595 -11.66 -7.78 -49.99
N SER A 596 -11.38 -9.08 -50.11
CA SER A 596 -12.01 -10.19 -49.35
C SER A 596 -11.56 -10.36 -47.89
N GLY A 597 -10.66 -9.51 -47.39
CA GLY A 597 -10.26 -9.48 -45.98
C GLY A 597 -11.24 -8.65 -45.14
N GLY A 598 -11.68 -9.17 -43.98
CA GLY A 598 -12.63 -8.50 -43.09
C GLY A 598 -12.17 -7.12 -42.60
N ALA A 599 -13.12 -6.23 -42.28
CA ALA A 599 -12.81 -4.93 -41.69
C ALA A 599 -12.25 -5.09 -40.27
N VAL A 600 -11.30 -4.24 -39.88
CA VAL A 600 -10.85 -4.17 -38.49
C VAL A 600 -11.91 -3.43 -37.68
N HIS A 601 -12.79 -4.18 -37.01
CA HIS A 601 -13.89 -3.60 -36.24
C HIS A 601 -13.44 -2.91 -34.93
N THR A 602 -12.35 -3.39 -34.33
CA THR A 602 -11.83 -2.85 -33.05
C THR A 602 -10.32 -2.62 -33.15
N PRO A 603 -9.89 -1.49 -33.75
CA PRO A 603 -8.47 -1.23 -33.98
C PRO A 603 -7.74 -0.89 -32.67
N SER A 604 -6.48 -1.32 -32.57
CA SER A 604 -5.56 -0.93 -31.49
C SER A 604 -4.14 -0.80 -32.03
N PHE A 605 -3.26 -0.08 -31.33
CA PHE A 605 -1.86 0.02 -31.74
C PHE A 605 -1.13 -1.32 -31.62
N ARG A 606 -1.55 -2.19 -30.69
CA ARG A 606 -1.03 -3.55 -30.60
C ARG A 606 -1.35 -4.33 -31.87
N LEU A 607 -2.61 -4.30 -32.31
CA LEU A 607 -3.05 -4.96 -33.53
C LEU A 607 -2.33 -4.41 -34.77
N LEU A 608 -2.22 -3.08 -34.87
CA LEU A 608 -1.50 -2.41 -35.96
C LEU A 608 -0.02 -2.81 -36.00
N ASN A 609 0.67 -2.84 -34.85
CA ASN A 609 2.07 -3.28 -34.79
C ASN A 609 2.23 -4.75 -35.17
N THR A 610 1.33 -5.64 -34.72
CA THR A 610 1.34 -7.05 -35.13
C THR A 610 1.22 -7.18 -36.65
N PHE A 611 0.27 -6.45 -37.25
CA PHE A 611 0.09 -6.40 -38.70
C PHE A 611 1.35 -5.90 -39.41
N ILE A 612 1.89 -4.74 -39.00
CA ILE A 612 3.07 -4.13 -39.62
C ILE A 612 4.27 -5.09 -39.56
N ASN A 613 4.55 -5.67 -38.40
CA ASN A 613 5.71 -6.54 -38.22
C ASN A 613 5.59 -7.83 -39.04
N MET A 614 4.40 -8.44 -39.06
CA MET A 614 4.14 -9.64 -39.85
C MET A 614 4.29 -9.34 -41.35
N PHE A 615 3.65 -8.26 -41.83
CA PHE A 615 3.68 -7.91 -43.24
C PHE A 615 5.08 -7.50 -43.70
N ALA A 616 5.79 -6.69 -42.91
CA ALA A 616 7.17 -6.32 -43.19
C ALA A 616 8.06 -7.55 -43.33
N CYS A 617 7.93 -8.54 -42.44
CA CYS A 617 8.72 -9.78 -42.51
C CYS A 617 8.46 -10.55 -43.83
N GLN A 618 7.20 -10.65 -44.26
CA GLN A 618 6.83 -11.28 -45.53
C GLN A 618 7.39 -10.50 -46.73
N LEU A 619 7.36 -9.16 -46.66
CA LEU A 619 7.90 -8.29 -47.71
C LEU A 619 9.42 -8.35 -47.80
N CYS A 620 10.14 -8.48 -46.67
CA CYS A 620 11.58 -8.73 -46.68
C CYS A 620 11.90 -10.00 -47.49
N GLN A 621 11.23 -11.11 -47.18
CA GLN A 621 11.43 -12.40 -47.86
C GLN A 621 11.11 -12.32 -49.35
N LEU A 622 10.06 -11.57 -49.72
CA LEU A 622 9.73 -11.30 -51.11
C LEU A 622 10.84 -10.51 -51.82
N SER A 623 11.36 -9.46 -51.18
CA SER A 623 12.40 -8.59 -51.74
C SER A 623 13.74 -9.31 -51.97
N GLU A 624 14.06 -10.28 -51.11
CA GLU A 624 15.28 -11.09 -51.19
C GLU A 624 15.16 -12.27 -52.17
N SER A 625 13.95 -12.61 -52.61
CA SER A 625 13.73 -13.74 -53.50
C SER A 625 14.13 -13.41 -54.93
N PRO A 626 15.18 -14.06 -55.49
CA PRO A 626 15.57 -13.83 -56.88
C PRO A 626 14.47 -14.28 -57.84
N TYR A 627 13.60 -15.22 -57.44
CA TYR A 627 12.52 -15.73 -58.29
C TYR A 627 11.49 -14.65 -58.65
N PHE A 628 11.21 -13.74 -57.72
CA PHE A 628 10.17 -12.73 -57.89
C PHE A 628 10.68 -11.39 -58.40
N MET A 629 11.98 -11.23 -58.68
CA MET A 629 12.52 -10.00 -59.28
C MET A 629 11.93 -9.74 -60.67
N VAL A 630 11.74 -8.47 -61.01
CA VAL A 630 11.05 -8.06 -62.26
C VAL A 630 11.77 -8.62 -63.48
N ASP A 631 13.09 -8.53 -63.52
CA ASP A 631 13.91 -9.03 -64.62
C ASP A 631 13.80 -10.56 -64.77
N ASN A 632 13.78 -11.30 -63.66
CA ASN A 632 13.72 -12.77 -63.69
C ASN A 632 12.32 -13.28 -64.07
N LEU A 633 11.24 -12.62 -63.62
CA LEU A 633 9.88 -12.95 -64.07
C LEU A 633 9.71 -12.68 -65.56
N SER A 634 10.33 -11.61 -66.09
CA SER A 634 10.33 -11.30 -67.52
C SER A 634 11.08 -12.37 -68.33
N PHE A 635 12.21 -12.86 -67.80
CA PHE A 635 13.01 -13.92 -68.41
C PHE A 635 12.26 -15.26 -68.47
N MET A 636 11.47 -15.57 -67.45
CA MET A 636 10.65 -16.80 -67.37
C MET A 636 9.44 -16.81 -68.33
N ARG A 637 9.21 -15.76 -69.12
CA ARG A 637 8.10 -15.62 -70.09
C ARG A 637 6.70 -15.89 -69.49
N ILE A 638 6.52 -15.59 -68.21
CA ILE A 638 5.23 -15.77 -67.55
C ILE A 638 4.24 -14.75 -68.13
N GLN A 639 3.11 -15.21 -68.66
CA GLN A 639 2.13 -14.36 -69.36
C GLN A 639 1.35 -13.43 -68.43
N HIS A 640 1.36 -13.69 -67.12
CA HIS A 640 0.69 -12.88 -66.11
C HIS A 640 1.56 -11.69 -65.69
N GLN A 641 1.13 -10.48 -66.06
CA GLN A 641 1.85 -9.23 -65.73
C GLN A 641 1.59 -8.70 -64.32
N ASP A 642 0.83 -9.42 -63.48
CA ASP A 642 0.34 -8.95 -62.18
C ASP A 642 0.78 -9.82 -60.99
N ILE A 643 1.73 -10.73 -61.18
CA ILE A 643 2.16 -11.73 -60.17
C ILE A 643 2.58 -11.07 -58.86
N ARG A 644 3.38 -10.00 -58.92
CA ARG A 644 3.91 -9.34 -57.72
C ARG A 644 2.81 -8.58 -57.01
N SER A 645 1.99 -7.84 -57.76
CA SER A 645 0.82 -7.16 -57.20
C SER A 645 -0.15 -8.15 -56.54
N THR A 646 -0.39 -9.32 -57.16
CA THR A 646 -1.27 -10.37 -56.63
C THR A 646 -0.68 -11.02 -55.38
N LEU A 647 0.62 -11.32 -55.37
CA LEU A 647 1.31 -11.85 -54.20
C LEU A 647 1.31 -10.87 -53.03
N VAL A 648 1.62 -9.59 -53.27
CA VAL A 648 1.57 -8.56 -52.21
C VAL A 648 0.16 -8.38 -51.66
N ARG A 649 -0.89 -8.43 -52.49
CA ARG A 649 -2.28 -8.42 -52.01
C ARG A 649 -2.61 -9.65 -51.17
N ALA A 650 -2.15 -10.84 -51.57
CA ALA A 650 -2.33 -12.06 -50.79
C ALA A 650 -1.62 -11.95 -49.42
N LEU A 651 -0.35 -11.54 -49.41
CA LEU A 651 0.42 -11.32 -48.18
C LEU A 651 -0.22 -10.26 -47.27
N LEU A 652 -0.74 -9.17 -47.84
CA LEU A 652 -1.49 -8.15 -47.11
C LEU A 652 -2.69 -8.76 -46.38
N ASN A 653 -3.49 -9.57 -47.08
CA ASN A 653 -4.68 -10.22 -46.52
C ASN A 653 -4.32 -11.21 -45.42
N VAL A 654 -3.31 -12.06 -45.65
CA VAL A 654 -2.82 -13.03 -44.65
C VAL A 654 -2.27 -12.30 -43.42
N SER A 655 -1.56 -11.18 -43.60
CA SER A 655 -1.03 -10.38 -42.49
C SER A 655 -2.13 -9.76 -41.64
N LYS A 656 -3.20 -9.29 -42.27
CA LYS A 656 -4.38 -8.78 -41.56
C LYS A 656 -5.07 -9.88 -40.78
N ASP A 657 -5.35 -11.01 -41.42
CA ASP A 657 -6.04 -12.14 -40.78
C ASP A 657 -5.22 -12.67 -39.59
N PHE A 658 -3.90 -12.83 -39.77
CA PHE A 658 -2.97 -13.18 -38.70
C PHE A 658 -3.08 -12.21 -37.52
N ALA A 659 -3.01 -10.90 -37.78
CA ALA A 659 -3.07 -9.89 -36.75
C ALA A 659 -4.42 -9.93 -36.00
N MET A 660 -5.54 -9.98 -36.73
CA MET A 660 -6.89 -10.01 -36.15
C MET A 660 -7.08 -11.24 -35.26
N ARG A 661 -6.65 -12.43 -35.71
CA ARG A 661 -6.76 -13.68 -34.93
C ARG A 661 -5.83 -13.72 -33.73
N SER A 662 -4.65 -13.11 -33.83
CA SER A 662 -3.68 -13.02 -32.71
C SER A 662 -4.18 -12.18 -31.54
N VAL A 663 -5.18 -11.32 -31.77
CA VAL A 663 -5.75 -10.40 -30.77
C VAL A 663 -7.21 -10.74 -30.46
N MET A 664 -7.87 -11.60 -31.25
CA MET A 664 -9.22 -12.09 -30.96
C MET A 664 -9.23 -12.87 -29.63
N THR A 665 -9.68 -12.16 -28.60
CA THR A 665 -10.20 -12.72 -27.37
C THR A 665 -11.70 -12.85 -27.61
N GLY A 666 -12.23 -14.08 -27.63
CA GLY A 666 -13.64 -14.30 -27.94
C GLY A 666 -14.58 -13.51 -27.03
N ASN A 667 -15.80 -13.24 -27.50
CA ASN A 667 -16.89 -12.60 -26.73
C ASN A 667 -17.41 -13.46 -25.56
N GLY A 668 -16.67 -14.48 -25.12
CA GLY A 668 -17.02 -15.33 -24.00
C GLY A 668 -16.81 -14.60 -22.67
N THR A 669 -17.73 -14.80 -21.74
CA THR A 669 -17.70 -14.21 -20.39
C THR A 669 -16.68 -14.87 -19.47
N ASP A 670 -16.06 -15.98 -19.88
CA ASP A 670 -15.10 -16.75 -19.10
C ASP A 670 -13.75 -16.94 -19.83
N GLN A 671 -12.63 -16.83 -19.10
CA GLN A 671 -11.26 -16.88 -19.64
C GLN A 671 -10.95 -18.23 -20.30
N ILE A 672 -11.57 -19.31 -19.81
CA ILE A 672 -11.47 -20.67 -20.37
C ILE A 672 -12.27 -20.77 -21.70
N GLU A 673 -13.44 -20.15 -21.75
CA GLU A 673 -14.27 -20.10 -22.95
C GLU A 673 -13.65 -19.23 -24.06
N ARG A 674 -12.92 -18.17 -23.66
CA ARG A 674 -12.08 -17.34 -24.56
C ARG A 674 -10.91 -18.11 -25.18
N LEU A 675 -10.26 -18.99 -24.41
CA LEU A 675 -9.20 -19.87 -24.92
C LEU A 675 -9.76 -20.97 -25.83
N ASN A 676 -10.97 -21.45 -25.55
CA ASN A 676 -11.64 -22.49 -26.33
C ASN A 676 -12.28 -21.98 -27.64
N THR A 677 -12.54 -20.67 -27.76
CA THR A 677 -13.07 -20.03 -28.98
C THR A 677 -11.98 -19.60 -29.97
N MET A 678 -10.70 -19.75 -29.62
CA MET A 678 -9.60 -19.59 -30.57
C MET A 678 -9.59 -20.75 -31.56
N THR A 679 -10.12 -20.54 -32.76
CA THR A 679 -9.93 -21.46 -33.89
C THR A 679 -8.44 -21.69 -34.13
N LYS A 680 -7.98 -22.95 -34.06
CA LYS A 680 -6.58 -23.30 -34.33
C LYS A 680 -6.24 -22.97 -35.78
N TRP A 681 -4.99 -22.57 -36.00
CA TRP A 681 -4.44 -22.33 -37.34
C TRP A 681 -4.59 -23.55 -38.25
N THR A 682 -4.71 -24.78 -37.74
CA THR A 682 -4.90 -25.96 -38.58
C THR A 682 -6.29 -26.11 -39.16
N ASP A 683 -7.28 -25.38 -38.64
CA ASP A 683 -8.70 -25.70 -38.84
C ASP A 683 -9.41 -24.70 -39.78
N SER A 684 -8.66 -23.78 -40.40
CA SER A 684 -9.18 -22.77 -41.35
C SER A 684 -8.55 -22.95 -42.74
N ASN A 685 -9.29 -22.67 -43.82
CA ASN A 685 -8.71 -22.64 -45.18
C ASN A 685 -7.93 -21.34 -45.38
N HIS A 686 -6.61 -21.43 -45.57
CA HIS A 686 -5.69 -20.28 -45.56
C HIS A 686 -5.26 -19.78 -46.93
N LEU A 687 -5.61 -20.47 -48.02
CA LEU A 687 -5.02 -20.22 -49.34
C LEU A 687 -5.97 -20.33 -50.54
N LEU A 688 -7.30 -20.34 -50.34
CA LEU A 688 -8.30 -20.25 -51.42
C LEU A 688 -9.56 -19.52 -50.97
#